data_AF-A0A0Q6UNU0-F1
#
_entry.id   AF-A0A0Q6UNU0-F1
#
_cell.length_a   1.000
_cell.length_b   1.000
_cell.length_c   1.000
_cell.angle_alpha   90.00
_cell.angle_beta   90.00
_cell.angle_gamma   90.00
#
_symmetry.space_group_name_H-M   'P 1'
#
loop_
_entity.id
_entity.type
_entity.pdbx_description
1 polymer ?
#
loop_
_entity_poly.entity_id
_entity_poly.type
_entity_poly.pdbx_seq_one_letter_code
_entity_poly.pdbx_strand_id
1 'polypeptide(L)'
;MISASMAYNILTGNMKQSLDRVASQAIVKRDAEYYKENINKIKDVDDFVGNYRIFSYAMTAHGLDDMTYAKAFMKKVLESDLTDPDSFANKLSDTRYREFAAAFNFNAPAADAQSAAQEDDLIGLYTQSFADESKTAAAETDYYSGAMDDVQNVSDLVGDRRARTYLLKAYGIDPTYASADFLAQVLTSDINDPNSFVNVNGNDKYKALAAQFSFNADGTVNGAAQTAIQKDAVMERYNLTVPSIVTPVAADYNKAYYLSKIGSITNVDDLLADDRLTSYIKTAFSMAPDFSKAAFRVVLTDPAYAHTMDLDQVYQAFNFKSDGTVATTSRAQSSAQTSAALAQGNVVSGEYADKIISGTIADVDDLLADPKLTAFIKDAYGLGWNFSNTELRSILTDPAYATSVGQSKVNAAFNFNADGTLNGTEVQKSAQREETVAGVTANRSYFRGKVGDFTSVNDLMADARTVSYLRNAYNVSSTISDADMRTIFTDPAAAATMGYSSLHEAFNFTSTGGLAASYASQTPEQLASMAGLSDGMRTAYQAKIVTITNVDDLIADTTLTRYIKDAFGLPQTLSDANLRSILTDSSYAGLLGYDEVHDAFNFRADGSVPDDVNAQTSAQARSTSSRGSANLSYYQGAISTVASVDQLLGDQRLNSFVRTLYGVPSDLNDADLKSILTDSAFAASRGFGSLNAAFSFAADGSAAPVSGPQNSTQLLDTTDGYSVRYDDAQQEAIDDAVANYKDRLSDDNVKKVDDFLRSNKTADLDKSNDNLPDPYQMALRAYGLTEQDVPRSTMRKLLKSDPYDPEGYVASFKDERITNLVRAFNFGSDGKIASEVQALSPAVMAKYATNYKSRATMGMDDGSLKDKAAKDATTAVNNFAKGMAEVKSLDDFLKNDKLTSFVLKANGFDPKKFDEETLRKIFTSDPSDPKSYLNTKAESAFKDIVADFNFDTKGDLTRAKIGAVQNTGAEDRTQQSYLQQTLETQQGETNDGVRLALYFTRKAPGITSLYSILGDKALFQVITTTYSLPTGISGMDVDKQVGLLKKFVNLSDLQDPKKVDKLMKRFTAMYDLQNNSNSSPALMILTNGGT
;
A
#
# COMPACT_ATOMS: atom_id res chain seq x y z
N MET A 1 -10.43 59.23 52.51
CA MET A 1 -10.49 58.17 51.49
C MET A 1 -9.07 57.80 51.13
N ILE A 2 -8.76 56.49 51.03
CA ILE A 2 -7.44 56.05 50.54
C ILE A 2 -7.37 56.36 49.04
N SER A 3 -6.27 56.92 48.57
CA SER A 3 -6.07 57.23 47.15
C SER A 3 -5.97 55.94 46.32
N ALA A 4 -6.34 55.99 45.02
CA ALA A 4 -6.25 54.84 44.13
C ALA A 4 -4.81 54.30 44.05
N SER A 5 -3.84 55.22 44.02
CA SER A 5 -2.41 54.93 44.03
C SER A 5 -1.95 54.14 45.28
N MET A 6 -2.42 54.51 46.47
CA MET A 6 -2.06 53.80 47.71
C MET A 6 -2.74 52.44 47.80
N ALA A 7 -4.03 52.37 47.45
CA ALA A 7 -4.80 51.13 47.47
C ALA A 7 -4.26 50.08 46.48
N TYR A 8 -3.96 50.48 45.24
CA TYR A 8 -3.36 49.60 44.24
C TYR A 8 -2.04 48.99 44.73
N ASN A 9 -1.12 49.81 45.28
CA ASN A 9 0.16 49.32 45.80
C ASN A 9 0.02 48.33 46.96
N ILE A 10 -0.93 48.55 47.88
CA ILE A 10 -1.18 47.64 49.01
C ILE A 10 -1.71 46.29 48.49
N LEU A 11 -2.65 46.32 47.55
CA LEU A 11 -3.28 45.12 47.00
C LEU A 11 -2.31 44.32 46.14
N THR A 12 -1.56 44.95 45.24
CA THR A 12 -0.60 44.25 44.39
C THR A 12 0.60 43.72 45.16
N GLY A 13 1.02 44.41 46.23
CA GLY A 13 2.06 43.92 47.15
C GLY A 13 1.66 42.67 47.95
N ASN A 14 0.36 42.45 48.18
CA ASN A 14 -0.17 41.31 48.96
C ASN A 14 -1.39 40.66 48.28
N MET A 15 -1.30 40.41 46.97
CA MET A 15 -2.43 39.93 46.16
C MET A 15 -2.98 38.59 46.66
N LYS A 16 -2.09 37.64 46.99
CA LYS A 16 -2.49 36.33 47.53
C LYS A 16 -3.37 36.45 48.76
N GLN A 17 -2.93 37.21 49.77
CA GLN A 17 -3.69 37.40 51.00
C GLN A 17 -5.03 38.11 50.74
N SER A 18 -5.08 39.01 49.74
CA SER A 18 -6.31 39.69 49.35
C SER A 18 -7.31 38.72 48.71
N LEU A 19 -6.86 37.82 47.84
CA LEU A 19 -7.68 36.77 47.24
C LEU A 19 -8.12 35.73 48.29
N ASP A 20 -7.25 35.33 49.22
CA ASP A 20 -7.60 34.41 50.31
C ASP A 20 -8.72 35.00 51.20
N ARG A 21 -8.69 36.32 51.46
CA ARG A 21 -9.78 37.03 52.15
C ARG A 21 -11.08 36.99 51.35
N VAL A 22 -11.04 37.19 50.03
CA VAL A 22 -12.24 37.10 49.19
C VAL A 22 -12.79 35.67 49.16
N ALA A 23 -11.92 34.67 49.00
CA ALA A 23 -12.29 33.25 48.99
C ALA A 23 -12.95 32.78 50.31
N SER A 24 -12.57 33.37 51.44
CA SER A 24 -13.17 33.06 52.75
C SER A 24 -14.52 33.74 53.02
N GLN A 25 -14.99 34.62 52.13
CA GLN A 25 -16.33 35.20 52.23
C GLN A 25 -17.38 34.12 51.96
N ALA A 26 -18.41 34.05 52.82
CA ALA A 26 -19.38 32.95 52.80
C ALA A 26 -20.09 32.76 51.46
N ILE A 27 -20.48 33.85 50.78
CA ILE A 27 -21.17 33.79 49.48
C ILE A 27 -20.22 33.27 48.39
N VAL A 28 -19.02 33.85 48.31
CA VAL A 28 -17.99 33.48 47.33
C VAL A 28 -17.63 32.01 47.45
N LYS A 29 -17.39 31.53 48.68
CA LYS A 29 -17.11 30.12 48.95
C LYS A 29 -18.25 29.21 48.48
N ARG A 30 -19.49 29.54 48.84
CA ARG A 30 -20.67 28.74 48.48
C ARG A 30 -20.91 28.68 46.97
N ASP A 31 -20.59 29.75 46.25
CA ASP A 31 -20.74 29.79 44.79
C ASP A 31 -19.62 29.00 44.09
N ALA A 32 -18.38 29.09 44.58
CA ALA A 32 -17.28 28.26 44.10
C ALA A 32 -17.52 26.76 44.33
N GLU A 33 -17.98 26.37 45.53
CA GLU A 33 -18.35 24.98 45.85
C GLU A 33 -19.48 24.48 44.95
N TYR A 34 -20.53 25.29 44.76
CA TYR A 34 -21.63 24.91 43.88
C TYR A 34 -21.20 24.75 42.42
N TYR A 35 -20.32 25.62 41.92
CA TYR A 35 -19.78 25.50 40.56
C TYR A 35 -18.98 24.20 40.40
N LYS A 36 -18.04 23.94 41.32
CA LYS A 36 -17.22 22.71 41.36
C LYS A 36 -18.04 21.43 41.33
N GLU A 37 -19.07 21.37 42.17
CA GLU A 37 -19.88 20.17 42.31
C GLU A 37 -20.81 19.90 41.11
N ASN A 38 -21.04 20.88 40.23
CA ASN A 38 -22.11 20.79 39.23
C ASN A 38 -21.68 21.08 37.79
N ILE A 39 -20.57 21.79 37.53
CA ILE A 39 -20.18 22.15 36.15
C ILE A 39 -20.00 20.92 35.26
N ASN A 40 -19.35 19.87 35.75
CA ASN A 40 -19.11 18.63 35.00
C ASN A 40 -20.30 17.65 35.02
N LYS A 41 -21.46 18.07 35.53
CA LYS A 41 -22.75 17.35 35.37
C LYS A 41 -23.59 17.90 34.22
N ILE A 42 -23.20 19.06 33.68
CA ILE A 42 -23.83 19.70 32.53
C ILE A 42 -23.58 18.85 31.29
N LYS A 43 -24.59 18.75 30.42
CA LYS A 43 -24.52 17.89 29.22
C LYS A 43 -24.15 18.64 27.94
N ASP A 44 -24.69 19.84 27.79
CA ASP A 44 -24.59 20.62 26.55
C ASP A 44 -24.71 22.13 26.85
N VAL A 45 -24.59 22.94 25.79
CA VAL A 45 -24.66 24.41 25.87
C VAL A 45 -26.01 24.89 26.40
N ASP A 46 -27.10 24.19 26.08
CA ASP A 46 -28.44 24.57 26.50
C ASP A 46 -28.64 24.35 28.01
N ASP A 47 -28.16 23.22 28.54
CA ASP A 47 -28.13 22.93 29.97
C ASP A 47 -27.26 23.95 30.73
N PHE A 48 -26.09 24.29 30.17
CA PHE A 48 -25.20 25.30 30.75
C PHE A 48 -25.85 26.68 30.87
N VAL A 49 -26.37 27.21 29.76
CA VAL A 49 -27.00 28.55 29.70
C VAL A 49 -28.36 28.56 30.42
N GLY A 50 -29.01 27.40 30.52
CA GLY A 50 -30.22 27.17 31.31
C GLY A 50 -29.98 27.28 32.82
N ASN A 51 -28.85 26.77 33.30
CA ASN A 51 -28.47 26.84 34.71
C ASN A 51 -27.90 28.22 35.09
N TYR A 52 -28.78 29.16 35.42
CA TYR A 52 -28.41 30.56 35.67
C TYR A 52 -27.27 30.73 36.70
N ARG A 53 -27.22 29.91 37.75
CA ARG A 53 -26.19 30.04 38.81
C ARG A 53 -24.80 29.64 38.32
N ILE A 54 -24.69 28.58 37.53
CA ILE A 54 -23.41 28.14 36.92
C ILE A 54 -23.01 29.13 35.82
N PHE A 55 -23.96 29.47 34.95
CA PHE A 55 -23.75 30.42 33.86
C PHE A 55 -23.30 31.79 34.38
N SER A 56 -23.99 32.36 35.38
CA SER A 56 -23.61 33.66 35.95
C SER A 56 -22.24 33.61 36.60
N TYR A 57 -21.92 32.53 37.33
CA TYR A 57 -20.61 32.35 37.95
C TYR A 57 -19.49 32.37 36.91
N ALA A 58 -19.62 31.58 35.84
CA ALA A 58 -18.68 31.57 34.73
C ALA A 58 -18.58 32.94 34.05
N MET A 59 -19.70 33.60 33.76
CA MET A 59 -19.71 34.92 33.14
C MET A 59 -18.97 35.95 34.00
N THR A 60 -19.22 35.96 35.31
CA THR A 60 -18.48 36.80 36.26
C THR A 60 -16.99 36.46 36.27
N ALA A 61 -16.60 35.19 36.30
CA ALA A 61 -15.19 34.79 36.28
C ALA A 61 -14.42 35.38 35.09
N HIS A 62 -15.06 35.48 33.93
CA HIS A 62 -14.48 36.03 32.71
C HIS A 62 -14.71 37.55 32.55
N GLY A 63 -15.33 38.21 33.53
CA GLY A 63 -15.61 39.66 33.53
C GLY A 63 -16.74 40.07 32.57
N LEU A 64 -17.65 39.15 32.26
CA LEU A 64 -18.81 39.34 31.38
C LEU A 64 -20.13 39.42 32.19
N ASP A 65 -20.08 39.84 33.45
CA ASP A 65 -21.23 39.88 34.35
C ASP A 65 -22.38 40.78 33.84
N ASP A 66 -22.03 41.87 33.16
CA ASP A 66 -22.95 42.79 32.50
C ASP A 66 -23.65 42.15 31.29
N MET A 67 -23.12 41.05 30.73
CA MET A 67 -23.65 40.34 29.57
C MET A 67 -24.43 39.07 29.94
N THR A 68 -24.71 38.84 31.22
CA THR A 68 -25.48 37.67 31.70
C THR A 68 -26.91 37.58 31.14
N TYR A 69 -27.48 38.69 30.64
CA TYR A 69 -28.77 38.69 29.95
C TYR A 69 -28.69 38.16 28.50
N ALA A 70 -27.51 38.20 27.87
CA ALA A 70 -27.30 37.93 26.45
C ALA A 70 -27.15 36.42 26.13
N LYS A 71 -28.06 35.59 26.67
CA LYS A 71 -27.98 34.12 26.58
C LYS A 71 -27.83 33.57 25.16
N ALA A 72 -28.59 34.08 24.21
CA ALA A 72 -28.51 33.64 22.80
C ALA A 72 -27.18 34.02 22.14
N PHE A 73 -26.59 35.16 22.51
CA PHE A 73 -25.26 35.55 22.05
C PHE A 73 -24.20 34.62 22.63
N MET A 74 -24.27 34.33 23.93
CA MET A 74 -23.33 33.43 24.58
C MET A 74 -23.45 31.98 24.11
N LYS A 75 -24.65 31.52 23.74
CA LYS A 75 -24.84 30.23 23.08
C LYS A 75 -24.02 30.18 21.77
N LYS A 76 -24.12 31.19 20.90
CA LYS A 76 -23.29 31.27 19.68
C LYS A 76 -21.78 31.33 19.95
N VAL A 77 -21.37 31.99 21.03
CA VAL A 77 -19.95 32.02 21.46
C VAL A 77 -19.49 30.62 21.85
N LEU A 78 -20.26 29.92 22.67
CA LEU A 78 -19.94 28.56 23.13
C LEU A 78 -20.03 27.51 22.02
N GLU A 79 -20.88 27.70 21.02
CA GLU A 79 -21.02 26.85 19.83
C GLU A 79 -19.98 27.17 18.73
N SER A 80 -19.12 28.19 18.92
CA SER A 80 -18.10 28.54 17.93
C SER A 80 -16.95 27.54 17.91
N ASP A 81 -16.62 27.04 16.71
CA ASP A 81 -15.37 26.31 16.50
C ASP A 81 -14.19 27.28 16.58
N LEU A 82 -13.39 27.18 17.62
CA LEU A 82 -12.23 28.07 17.82
C LEU A 82 -11.07 27.75 16.87
N THR A 83 -11.07 26.57 16.22
CA THR A 83 -10.06 26.20 15.23
C THR A 83 -10.29 26.92 13.88
N ASP A 84 -11.53 27.28 13.58
CA ASP A 84 -11.90 28.08 12.41
C ASP A 84 -11.64 29.58 12.68
N PRO A 85 -10.67 30.23 11.99
CA PRO A 85 -10.39 31.65 12.17
C PRO A 85 -11.58 32.57 11.84
N ASP A 86 -12.55 32.08 11.07
CA ASP A 86 -13.74 32.80 10.66
C ASP A 86 -14.96 32.57 11.56
N SER A 87 -14.81 31.78 12.63
CA SER A 87 -15.90 31.50 13.56
C SER A 87 -16.38 32.75 14.30
N PHE A 88 -17.62 32.67 14.83
CA PHE A 88 -18.27 33.81 15.47
C PHE A 88 -17.42 34.38 16.62
N ALA A 89 -16.93 33.55 17.53
CA ALA A 89 -16.06 33.98 18.62
C ALA A 89 -14.71 34.56 18.11
N ASN A 90 -14.12 33.99 17.04
CA ASN A 90 -12.87 34.49 16.47
C ASN A 90 -13.00 35.86 15.80
N LYS A 91 -14.20 36.22 15.31
CA LYS A 91 -14.50 37.54 14.74
C LYS A 91 -14.79 38.65 15.75
N LEU A 92 -15.05 38.32 17.02
CA LEU A 92 -15.34 39.34 18.05
C LEU A 92 -14.08 40.15 18.41
N SER A 93 -14.23 41.46 18.54
CA SER A 93 -13.11 42.34 18.96
C SER A 93 -12.72 42.13 20.42
N ASP A 94 -13.69 41.82 21.27
CA ASP A 94 -13.48 41.52 22.69
C ASP A 94 -13.01 40.07 22.87
N THR A 95 -11.78 39.91 23.35
CA THR A 95 -11.12 38.60 23.49
C THR A 95 -11.74 37.74 24.59
N ARG A 96 -12.46 38.33 25.54
CA ARG A 96 -13.05 37.62 26.68
C ARG A 96 -14.04 36.55 26.24
N TYR A 97 -14.74 36.74 25.13
CA TYR A 97 -15.64 35.73 24.57
C TYR A 97 -14.90 34.49 24.04
N ARG A 98 -13.73 34.67 23.41
CA ARG A 98 -12.87 33.55 23.03
C ARG A 98 -12.29 32.84 24.24
N GLU A 99 -11.82 33.62 25.23
CA GLU A 99 -11.31 33.08 26.49
C GLU A 99 -12.39 32.27 27.24
N PHE A 100 -13.63 32.75 27.20
CA PHE A 100 -14.80 32.05 27.75
C PHE A 100 -15.08 30.76 27.01
N ALA A 101 -15.18 30.79 25.67
CA ALA A 101 -15.41 29.59 24.87
C ALA A 101 -14.30 28.54 25.06
N ALA A 102 -13.03 28.95 25.12
CA ALA A 102 -11.89 28.05 25.29
C ALA A 102 -11.82 27.36 26.66
N ALA A 103 -12.58 27.85 27.65
CA ALA A 103 -12.68 27.24 28.97
C ALA A 103 -13.66 26.05 29.02
N PHE A 104 -14.45 25.82 27.96
CA PHE A 104 -15.46 24.77 27.91
C PHE A 104 -15.29 23.86 26.67
N ASN A 105 -15.57 22.58 26.84
CA ASN A 105 -15.38 21.53 25.84
C ASN A 105 -16.67 21.21 25.04
N PHE A 106 -17.62 22.15 24.90
CA PHE A 106 -18.92 21.88 24.25
C PHE A 106 -18.83 21.52 22.77
N ASN A 107 -17.77 21.95 22.07
CA ASN A 107 -17.52 21.65 20.65
C ASN A 107 -16.41 20.61 20.46
N ALA A 108 -16.16 19.76 21.46
CA ALA A 108 -15.29 18.60 21.24
C ALA A 108 -15.91 17.71 20.15
N PRO A 109 -15.09 17.10 19.28
CA PRO A 109 -15.58 16.08 18.34
C PRO A 109 -16.39 14.99 19.05
N ALA A 110 -17.29 14.34 18.31
CA ALA A 110 -17.94 13.15 18.81
C ALA A 110 -16.87 12.15 19.28
N ALA A 111 -17.20 11.43 20.36
CA ALA A 111 -16.30 10.44 20.89
C ALA A 111 -16.45 9.16 20.07
N ASP A 112 -15.34 8.67 19.52
CA ASP A 112 -15.27 7.47 18.70
C ASP A 112 -14.55 6.35 19.45
N ALA A 113 -14.87 5.09 19.15
CA ALA A 113 -14.23 3.94 19.80
C ALA A 113 -12.71 3.93 19.62
N GLN A 114 -12.25 4.45 18.48
CA GLN A 114 -10.87 4.82 18.18
C GLN A 114 -10.89 6.14 17.40
N SER A 115 -9.90 7.00 17.60
CA SER A 115 -9.64 8.09 16.66
C SER A 115 -9.04 7.54 15.37
N ALA A 116 -9.12 8.30 14.27
CA ALA A 116 -8.51 7.90 13.00
C ALA A 116 -7.01 7.53 13.15
N ALA A 117 -6.27 8.24 14.01
CA ALA A 117 -4.87 7.93 14.26
C ALA A 117 -4.70 6.59 15.01
N GLN A 118 -5.53 6.32 16.03
CA GLN A 118 -5.49 5.05 16.76
C GLN A 118 -5.89 3.86 15.87
N GLU A 119 -6.85 4.07 14.97
CA GLU A 119 -7.28 3.07 13.99
C GLU A 119 -6.16 2.78 12.97
N ASP A 120 -5.55 3.82 12.39
CA ASP A 120 -4.42 3.68 11.46
C ASP A 120 -3.22 2.99 12.11
N ASP A 121 -2.88 3.35 13.36
CA ASP A 121 -1.81 2.71 14.13
C ASP A 121 -2.07 1.21 14.33
N LEU A 122 -3.30 0.83 14.69
CA LEU A 122 -3.69 -0.56 14.90
C LEU A 122 -3.65 -1.37 13.60
N ILE A 123 -4.17 -0.80 12.50
CA ILE A 123 -4.09 -1.42 11.17
C ILE A 123 -2.63 -1.59 10.75
N GLY A 124 -1.79 -0.59 10.95
CA GLY A 124 -0.35 -0.65 10.66
C GLY A 124 0.33 -1.78 11.45
N LEU A 125 0.06 -1.88 12.74
CA LEU A 125 0.56 -2.96 13.60
C LEU A 125 0.02 -4.34 13.17
N TYR A 126 -1.25 -4.44 12.79
CA TYR A 126 -1.84 -5.66 12.26
C TYR A 126 -1.13 -6.13 10.98
N THR A 127 -0.94 -5.25 10.01
CA THR A 127 -0.21 -5.57 8.77
C THR A 127 1.25 -5.93 9.07
N GLN A 128 1.92 -5.17 9.96
CA GLN A 128 3.31 -5.45 10.36
C GLN A 128 3.47 -6.82 11.05
N SER A 129 2.44 -7.29 11.76
CA SER A 129 2.48 -8.59 12.44
C SER A 129 2.78 -9.77 11.51
N PHE A 130 2.36 -9.70 10.24
CA PHE A 130 2.63 -10.73 9.23
C PHE A 130 4.09 -10.71 8.77
N ALA A 131 4.67 -9.53 8.60
CA ALA A 131 6.09 -9.38 8.31
C ALA A 131 6.96 -9.85 9.48
N ASP A 132 6.54 -9.59 10.71
CA ASP A 132 7.24 -10.05 11.92
C ASP A 132 7.12 -11.56 12.11
N GLU A 133 5.99 -12.16 11.75
CA GLU A 133 5.80 -13.61 11.69
C GLU A 133 6.77 -14.26 10.69
N SER A 134 6.89 -13.69 9.48
CA SER A 134 7.84 -14.16 8.45
C SER A 134 9.30 -14.10 8.95
N LYS A 135 9.72 -12.98 9.56
CA LYS A 135 11.05 -12.84 10.17
C LYS A 135 11.28 -13.84 11.29
N THR A 136 10.27 -14.07 12.12
CA THR A 136 10.33 -15.04 13.22
C THR A 136 10.51 -16.45 12.67
N ALA A 137 9.76 -16.83 11.63
CA ALA A 137 9.87 -18.15 11.02
C ALA A 137 11.29 -18.41 10.47
N ALA A 138 11.87 -17.43 9.76
CA ALA A 138 13.25 -17.51 9.28
C ALA A 138 14.26 -17.63 10.44
N ALA A 139 14.15 -16.77 11.46
CA ALA A 139 15.07 -16.77 12.60
C ALA A 139 15.00 -18.06 13.44
N GLU A 140 13.82 -18.67 13.56
CA GLU A 140 13.67 -19.97 14.22
C GLU A 140 14.21 -21.11 13.34
N THR A 141 14.05 -21.04 12.02
CA THR A 141 14.61 -22.02 11.07
C THR A 141 16.13 -22.02 11.11
N ASP A 142 16.75 -20.83 11.06
CA ASP A 142 18.20 -20.66 11.14
C ASP A 142 18.75 -21.19 12.47
N TYR A 143 18.06 -20.88 13.57
CA TYR A 143 18.43 -21.39 14.89
C TYR A 143 18.37 -22.91 14.94
N TYR A 144 17.26 -23.51 14.47
CA TYR A 144 17.12 -24.97 14.45
C TYR A 144 18.21 -25.62 13.59
N SER A 145 18.47 -25.10 12.39
CA SER A 145 19.48 -25.63 11.48
C SER A 145 20.86 -25.69 12.10
N GLY A 146 21.28 -24.61 12.77
CA GLY A 146 22.57 -24.53 13.47
C GLY A 146 22.61 -25.38 14.73
N ALA A 147 21.54 -25.36 15.54
CA ALA A 147 21.47 -26.16 16.75
C ALA A 147 21.59 -27.67 16.46
N MET A 148 21.03 -28.15 15.35
CA MET A 148 21.09 -29.57 14.96
C MET A 148 22.49 -30.03 14.55
N ASP A 149 23.40 -29.13 14.18
CA ASP A 149 24.77 -29.50 13.86
C ASP A 149 25.59 -29.88 15.11
N ASP A 150 25.16 -29.39 16.29
CA ASP A 150 25.83 -29.64 17.57
C ASP A 150 25.24 -30.81 18.38
N VAL A 151 24.07 -31.34 18.00
CA VAL A 151 23.38 -32.40 18.75
C VAL A 151 24.13 -33.73 18.64
N GLN A 152 24.57 -34.27 19.79
CA GLN A 152 25.25 -35.58 19.88
C GLN A 152 24.50 -36.57 20.80
N ASN A 153 23.58 -36.08 21.61
CA ASN A 153 22.67 -36.88 22.42
C ASN A 153 21.23 -36.34 22.36
N VAL A 154 20.24 -37.21 22.51
CA VAL A 154 18.82 -36.82 22.57
C VAL A 154 18.56 -35.75 23.64
N SER A 155 19.32 -35.78 24.75
CA SER A 155 19.24 -34.77 25.81
C SER A 155 19.58 -33.36 25.34
N ASP A 156 20.48 -33.21 24.37
CA ASP A 156 20.89 -31.90 23.84
C ASP A 156 19.71 -31.24 23.12
N LEU A 157 18.99 -32.02 22.30
CA LEU A 157 17.80 -31.56 21.59
C LEU A 157 16.61 -31.30 22.52
N VAL A 158 16.25 -32.25 23.40
CA VAL A 158 15.07 -32.06 24.25
C VAL A 158 15.31 -31.04 25.37
N GLY A 159 16.58 -30.79 25.72
CA GLY A 159 17.00 -29.76 26.67
C GLY A 159 16.92 -28.34 26.09
N ASP A 160 17.17 -28.18 24.79
CA ASP A 160 16.98 -26.92 24.09
C ASP A 160 15.49 -26.61 23.89
N ARG A 161 14.97 -25.66 24.67
CA ARG A 161 13.56 -25.25 24.59
C ARG A 161 13.17 -24.71 23.22
N ARG A 162 14.06 -23.99 22.53
CA ARG A 162 13.77 -23.33 21.26
C ARG A 162 13.75 -24.36 20.14
N ALA A 163 14.76 -25.23 20.05
CA ALA A 163 14.79 -26.34 19.08
C ALA A 163 13.63 -27.34 19.30
N ARG A 164 13.34 -27.69 20.55
CA ARG A 164 12.18 -28.53 20.90
C ARG A 164 10.86 -27.91 20.46
N THR A 165 10.67 -26.61 20.71
CA THR A 165 9.44 -25.90 20.32
C THR A 165 9.27 -25.87 18.80
N TYR A 166 10.34 -25.57 18.08
CA TYR A 166 10.37 -25.60 16.62
C TYR A 166 9.94 -26.97 16.07
N LEU A 167 10.58 -28.02 16.56
CA LEU A 167 10.30 -29.39 16.13
C LEU A 167 8.85 -29.81 16.39
N LEU A 168 8.34 -29.54 17.60
CA LEU A 168 6.96 -29.89 17.94
C LEU A 168 5.95 -29.12 17.08
N LYS A 169 6.18 -27.82 16.86
CA LYS A 169 5.33 -26.99 15.98
C LYS A 169 5.32 -27.51 14.53
N ALA A 170 6.48 -27.87 13.97
CA ALA A 170 6.57 -28.42 12.61
C ALA A 170 5.69 -29.67 12.41
N TYR A 171 5.49 -30.47 13.46
CA TYR A 171 4.65 -31.66 13.44
C TYR A 171 3.23 -31.43 13.96
N GLY A 172 2.84 -30.17 14.20
CA GLY A 172 1.52 -29.80 14.70
C GLY A 172 1.24 -30.35 16.10
N ILE A 173 2.27 -30.41 16.95
CA ILE A 173 2.20 -30.85 18.34
C ILE A 173 2.31 -29.59 19.23
N ASP A 174 1.36 -29.42 20.15
CA ASP A 174 1.38 -28.29 21.09
C ASP A 174 2.55 -28.46 22.08
N PRO A 175 3.53 -27.54 22.09
CA PRO A 175 4.71 -27.63 22.95
C PRO A 175 4.40 -27.50 24.44
N THR A 176 3.19 -27.04 24.80
CA THR A 176 2.73 -26.88 26.19
C THR A 176 2.54 -28.21 26.90
N TYR A 177 2.12 -29.25 26.18
CA TYR A 177 1.70 -30.53 26.75
C TYR A 177 2.72 -31.66 26.53
N ALA A 178 3.75 -31.43 25.72
CA ALA A 178 4.80 -32.40 25.44
C ALA A 178 6.01 -32.20 26.37
N SER A 179 6.20 -33.09 27.34
CA SER A 179 7.37 -33.04 28.23
C SER A 179 8.65 -33.46 27.51
N ALA A 180 9.80 -32.95 27.98
CA ALA A 180 11.11 -33.32 27.45
C ALA A 180 11.38 -34.83 27.58
N ASP A 181 11.02 -35.44 28.71
CA ASP A 181 11.20 -36.87 28.97
C ASP A 181 10.39 -37.74 28.02
N PHE A 182 9.12 -37.37 27.78
CA PHE A 182 8.27 -38.09 26.83
C PHE A 182 8.85 -38.00 25.42
N LEU A 183 9.30 -36.81 25.02
CA LEU A 183 9.88 -36.61 23.69
C LEU A 183 11.20 -37.37 23.53
N ALA A 184 12.04 -37.46 24.57
CA ALA A 184 13.25 -38.27 24.54
C ALA A 184 12.93 -39.75 24.29
N GLN A 185 11.93 -40.31 24.98
CA GLN A 185 11.50 -41.71 24.77
C GLN A 185 10.92 -41.94 23.38
N VAL A 186 10.21 -40.96 22.82
CA VAL A 186 9.75 -41.00 21.42
C VAL A 186 10.94 -41.04 20.45
N LEU A 187 11.91 -40.14 20.64
CA LEU A 187 13.04 -39.97 19.72
C LEU A 187 14.05 -41.13 19.75
N THR A 188 14.14 -41.89 20.85
CA THR A 188 15.02 -43.07 20.96
C THR A 188 14.32 -44.40 20.67
N SER A 189 13.04 -44.37 20.28
CA SER A 189 12.26 -45.57 19.96
C SER A 189 12.56 -46.11 18.56
N ASP A 190 12.63 -47.44 18.43
CA ASP A 190 12.62 -48.09 17.12
C ASP A 190 11.22 -48.03 16.50
N ILE A 191 11.07 -47.24 15.43
CA ILE A 191 9.79 -47.08 14.74
C ILE A 191 9.28 -48.35 14.06
N ASN A 192 10.15 -49.33 13.80
CA ASN A 192 9.80 -50.57 13.12
C ASN A 192 9.35 -51.69 14.08
N ASP A 193 9.64 -51.57 15.38
CA ASP A 193 9.13 -52.49 16.40
C ASP A 193 7.70 -52.08 16.82
N PRO A 194 6.66 -52.89 16.54
CA PRO A 194 5.29 -52.57 16.92
C PRO A 194 5.07 -52.35 18.43
N ASN A 195 5.98 -52.84 19.27
CA ASN A 195 5.91 -52.71 20.72
C ASN A 195 6.78 -51.57 21.29
N SER A 196 7.49 -50.81 20.44
CA SER A 196 8.31 -49.69 20.90
C SER A 196 7.48 -48.58 21.53
N PHE A 197 8.12 -47.74 22.34
CA PHE A 197 7.41 -46.71 23.11
C PHE A 197 6.61 -45.76 22.21
N VAL A 198 7.17 -45.30 21.09
CA VAL A 198 6.47 -44.44 20.12
C VAL A 198 5.29 -45.16 19.43
N ASN A 199 5.35 -46.48 19.24
CA ASN A 199 4.27 -47.24 18.63
C ASN A 199 3.09 -47.52 19.58
N VAL A 200 3.37 -47.63 20.89
CA VAL A 200 2.36 -47.89 21.92
C VAL A 200 1.78 -46.61 22.52
N ASN A 201 2.62 -45.58 22.74
CA ASN A 201 2.25 -44.36 23.47
C ASN A 201 2.22 -43.11 22.58
N GLY A 202 2.83 -43.16 21.39
CA GLY A 202 2.84 -42.07 20.42
C GLY A 202 1.69 -42.18 19.41
N ASN A 203 1.26 -41.03 18.89
CA ASN A 203 0.39 -40.95 17.73
C ASN A 203 1.22 -40.81 16.43
N ASP A 204 0.56 -40.75 15.28
CA ASP A 204 1.21 -40.65 13.98
C ASP A 204 2.13 -39.42 13.85
N LYS A 205 1.82 -38.31 14.55
CA LYS A 205 2.69 -37.11 14.55
C LYS A 205 4.02 -37.38 15.23
N TYR A 206 4.01 -38.06 16.38
CA TYR A 206 5.24 -38.44 17.08
C TYR A 206 6.05 -39.49 16.32
N LYS A 207 5.40 -40.43 15.63
CA LYS A 207 6.09 -41.39 14.75
C LYS A 207 6.77 -40.70 13.57
N ALA A 208 6.07 -39.79 12.90
CA ALA A 208 6.61 -39.01 11.79
C ALA A 208 7.78 -38.12 12.22
N LEU A 209 7.70 -37.55 13.43
CA LEU A 209 8.77 -36.78 14.05
C LEU A 209 9.98 -37.67 14.36
N ALA A 210 9.79 -38.81 15.03
CA ALA A 210 10.87 -39.74 15.36
C ALA A 210 11.62 -40.26 14.12
N ALA A 211 10.91 -40.48 13.00
CA ALA A 211 11.51 -40.91 11.74
C ALA A 211 12.53 -39.90 11.13
N GLN A 212 12.56 -38.65 11.61
CA GLN A 212 13.53 -37.65 11.14
C GLN A 212 14.86 -37.69 11.88
N PHE A 213 15.05 -38.58 12.85
CA PHE A 213 16.23 -38.64 13.68
C PHE A 213 16.88 -40.02 13.67
N SER A 214 18.19 -40.03 13.92
CA SER A 214 19.04 -41.24 13.90
C SER A 214 19.62 -41.54 15.30
N PHE A 215 18.83 -41.36 16.35
CA PHE A 215 19.24 -41.68 17.72
C PHE A 215 19.25 -43.19 17.96
N ASN A 216 20.28 -43.66 18.68
CA ASN A 216 20.33 -44.99 19.25
C ASN A 216 19.38 -45.11 20.45
N ALA A 217 19.07 -46.33 20.86
CA ALA A 217 18.20 -46.59 22.03
C ALA A 217 18.76 -45.99 23.34
N ASP A 218 20.07 -45.77 23.44
CA ASP A 218 20.73 -45.11 24.57
C ASP A 218 20.75 -43.57 24.47
N GLY A 219 20.18 -43.00 23.40
CA GLY A 219 20.11 -41.57 23.14
C GLY A 219 21.30 -40.97 22.39
N THR A 220 22.35 -41.73 22.12
CA THR A 220 23.52 -41.25 21.35
C THR A 220 23.29 -41.30 19.83
N VAL A 221 24.15 -40.69 19.03
CA VAL A 221 24.13 -40.79 17.55
C VAL A 221 25.48 -41.31 17.02
N ASN A 222 25.45 -42.08 15.92
CA ASN A 222 26.66 -42.48 15.19
C ASN A 222 26.87 -41.53 14.00
N GLY A 223 27.22 -40.27 14.28
CA GLY A 223 27.34 -39.21 13.28
C GLY A 223 26.46 -38.01 13.62
N ALA A 224 25.64 -37.56 12.67
CA ALA A 224 24.70 -36.46 12.90
C ALA A 224 23.33 -37.00 13.38
N ALA A 225 22.67 -36.25 14.25
CA ALA A 225 21.32 -36.59 14.72
C ALA A 225 20.27 -36.60 13.59
N GLN A 226 20.49 -35.78 12.56
CA GLN A 226 19.73 -35.78 11.32
C GLN A 226 20.68 -35.81 10.12
N THR A 227 20.30 -36.52 9.06
CA THR A 227 20.92 -36.32 7.75
C THR A 227 20.53 -34.95 7.18
N ALA A 228 21.27 -34.44 6.20
CA ALA A 228 20.93 -33.18 5.52
C ALA A 228 19.49 -33.19 4.95
N ILE A 229 19.05 -34.32 4.41
CA ILE A 229 17.69 -34.51 3.87
C ILE A 229 16.64 -34.47 4.99
N GLN A 230 16.88 -35.17 6.11
CA GLN A 230 15.95 -35.14 7.25
C GLN A 230 15.88 -33.74 7.88
N LYS A 231 17.02 -33.04 7.99
CA LYS A 231 17.07 -31.67 8.52
C LYS A 231 16.25 -30.72 7.64
N ASP A 232 16.46 -30.78 6.32
CA ASP A 232 15.71 -29.97 5.36
C ASP A 232 14.20 -30.29 5.36
N ALA A 233 13.82 -31.57 5.47
CA ALA A 233 12.42 -31.97 5.57
C ALA A 233 11.72 -31.40 6.82
N VAL A 234 12.43 -31.29 7.96
CA VAL A 234 11.87 -30.63 9.16
C VAL A 234 11.74 -29.12 8.94
N MET A 235 12.73 -28.48 8.32
CA MET A 235 12.70 -27.05 8.02
C MET A 235 11.62 -26.67 7.01
N GLU A 236 11.50 -27.42 5.93
CA GLU A 236 10.43 -27.29 4.93
C GLU A 236 9.07 -27.40 5.60
N ARG A 237 8.85 -28.48 6.37
CA ARG A 237 7.57 -28.71 7.04
C ARG A 237 7.22 -27.57 7.99
N TYR A 238 8.17 -27.05 8.76
CA TYR A 238 7.92 -25.91 9.64
C TYR A 238 7.48 -24.68 8.82
N ASN A 239 8.25 -24.31 7.79
CA ASN A 239 7.97 -23.11 6.99
C ASN A 239 6.67 -23.19 6.20
N LEU A 240 6.23 -24.39 5.80
CA LEU A 240 4.97 -24.59 5.08
C LEU A 240 3.73 -24.71 5.99
N THR A 241 3.88 -24.96 7.29
CA THR A 241 2.73 -25.33 8.14
C THR A 241 2.59 -24.52 9.43
N VAL A 242 3.64 -23.84 9.89
CA VAL A 242 3.62 -23.09 11.15
C VAL A 242 3.25 -21.62 10.94
N PRO A 243 3.88 -20.88 10.00
CA PRO A 243 3.40 -19.56 9.66
C PRO A 243 1.96 -19.62 9.14
N SER A 244 1.16 -18.63 9.50
CA SER A 244 -0.20 -18.43 8.99
C SER A 244 -0.25 -17.91 7.55
N ILE A 245 0.93 -17.70 6.94
CA ILE A 245 1.13 -17.11 5.62
C ILE A 245 2.17 -17.87 4.82
N VAL A 246 2.16 -17.71 3.50
CA VAL A 246 3.27 -18.18 2.66
C VAL A 246 4.42 -17.19 2.81
N THR A 247 5.45 -17.55 3.58
CA THR A 247 6.66 -16.73 3.73
C THR A 247 7.54 -16.83 2.48
N PRO A 248 8.52 -15.92 2.28
CA PRO A 248 9.50 -16.06 1.20
C PRO A 248 10.22 -17.43 1.22
N VAL A 249 10.57 -17.93 2.40
CA VAL A 249 11.21 -19.25 2.56
C VAL A 249 10.25 -20.38 2.14
N ALA A 250 8.97 -20.30 2.51
CA ALA A 250 7.96 -21.25 2.07
C ALA A 250 7.76 -21.21 0.54
N ALA A 251 7.80 -20.02 -0.05
CA ALA A 251 7.74 -19.82 -1.48
C ALA A 251 8.92 -20.47 -2.21
N ASP A 252 10.14 -20.34 -1.66
CA ASP A 252 11.35 -21.00 -2.18
C ASP A 252 11.23 -22.53 -2.14
N TYR A 253 10.73 -23.10 -1.03
CA TYR A 253 10.46 -24.54 -0.93
C TYR A 253 9.43 -24.99 -1.99
N ASN A 254 8.35 -24.23 -2.18
CA ASN A 254 7.34 -24.53 -3.20
C ASN A 254 7.92 -24.47 -4.62
N LYS A 255 8.79 -23.49 -4.90
CA LYS A 255 9.51 -23.39 -6.18
C LYS A 255 10.45 -24.57 -6.40
N ALA A 256 11.26 -24.93 -5.40
CA ALA A 256 12.16 -26.06 -5.47
C ALA A 256 11.40 -27.38 -5.71
N TYR A 257 10.27 -27.58 -5.01
CA TYR A 257 9.39 -28.72 -5.22
C TYR A 257 8.87 -28.77 -6.66
N TYR A 258 8.34 -27.64 -7.16
CA TYR A 258 7.83 -27.53 -8.53
C TYR A 258 8.89 -27.93 -9.56
N LEU A 259 10.09 -27.31 -9.49
CA LEU A 259 11.22 -27.58 -10.38
C LEU A 259 11.65 -29.06 -10.35
N SER A 260 11.66 -29.68 -9.17
CA SER A 260 12.07 -31.08 -9.02
C SER A 260 11.07 -32.09 -9.58
N LYS A 261 9.78 -31.72 -9.69
CA LYS A 261 8.69 -32.64 -10.03
C LYS A 261 8.11 -32.43 -11.42
N ILE A 262 8.00 -31.20 -11.89
CA ILE A 262 7.25 -30.89 -13.10
C ILE A 262 7.79 -31.61 -14.34
N GLY A 263 9.11 -31.77 -14.46
CA GLY A 263 9.74 -32.49 -15.57
C GLY A 263 9.43 -34.00 -15.61
N SER A 264 8.94 -34.58 -14.51
CA SER A 264 8.56 -36.01 -14.45
C SER A 264 7.11 -36.28 -14.86
N ILE A 265 6.29 -35.24 -15.02
CA ILE A 265 4.88 -35.36 -15.39
C ILE A 265 4.78 -35.77 -16.86
N THR A 266 4.03 -36.84 -17.13
CA THR A 266 3.81 -37.32 -18.51
C THR A 266 2.35 -37.24 -18.95
N ASN A 267 1.43 -37.06 -18.00
CA ASN A 267 0.01 -36.86 -18.23
C ASN A 267 -0.55 -35.74 -17.33
N VAL A 268 -1.52 -34.98 -17.83
CA VAL A 268 -2.22 -33.92 -17.08
C VAL A 268 -2.86 -34.45 -15.79
N ASP A 269 -3.32 -35.70 -15.78
CA ASP A 269 -3.96 -36.28 -14.60
C ASP A 269 -2.95 -36.53 -13.47
N ASP A 270 -1.67 -36.79 -13.79
CA ASP A 270 -0.58 -36.89 -12.81
C ASP A 270 -0.29 -35.52 -12.16
N LEU A 271 -0.31 -34.45 -12.96
CA LEU A 271 -0.17 -33.08 -12.46
C LEU A 271 -1.29 -32.73 -11.47
N LEU A 272 -2.54 -33.06 -11.84
CA LEU A 272 -3.72 -32.73 -11.04
C LEU A 272 -3.86 -33.57 -9.76
N ALA A 273 -3.14 -34.69 -9.68
CA ALA A 273 -3.06 -35.51 -8.48
C ALA A 273 -2.16 -34.88 -7.40
N ASP A 274 -1.23 -34.00 -7.77
CA ASP A 274 -0.34 -33.30 -6.84
C ASP A 274 -0.89 -31.91 -6.48
N ASP A 275 -1.48 -31.80 -5.28
CA ASP A 275 -2.09 -30.55 -4.81
C ASP A 275 -1.07 -29.40 -4.71
N ARG A 276 0.19 -29.68 -4.41
CA ARG A 276 1.24 -28.66 -4.28
C ARG A 276 1.63 -28.11 -5.65
N LEU A 277 1.74 -28.96 -6.68
CA LEU A 277 1.95 -28.51 -8.06
C LEU A 277 0.76 -27.70 -8.57
N THR A 278 -0.48 -28.16 -8.34
CA THR A 278 -1.65 -27.41 -8.79
C THR A 278 -1.80 -26.07 -8.07
N SER A 279 -1.52 -26.00 -6.77
CA SER A 279 -1.52 -24.74 -6.01
C SER A 279 -0.48 -23.77 -6.55
N TYR A 280 0.74 -24.26 -6.84
CA TYR A 280 1.81 -23.45 -7.41
C TYR A 280 1.39 -22.80 -8.73
N ILE A 281 0.79 -23.59 -9.64
CA ILE A 281 0.35 -23.10 -10.95
C ILE A 281 -0.81 -22.11 -10.80
N LYS A 282 -1.79 -22.42 -9.94
CA LYS A 282 -2.91 -21.50 -9.69
C LYS A 282 -2.42 -20.14 -9.21
N THR A 283 -1.51 -20.12 -8.22
CA THR A 283 -0.88 -18.89 -7.74
C THR A 283 -0.10 -18.18 -8.86
N ALA A 284 0.69 -18.93 -9.66
CA ALA A 284 1.49 -18.36 -10.74
C ALA A 284 0.66 -17.60 -11.80
N PHE A 285 -0.60 -18.00 -11.99
CA PHE A 285 -1.50 -17.44 -12.99
C PHE A 285 -2.73 -16.75 -12.38
N SER A 286 -2.68 -16.35 -11.11
CA SER A 286 -3.79 -15.66 -10.41
C SER A 286 -5.14 -16.39 -10.50
N MET A 287 -5.12 -17.71 -10.50
CA MET A 287 -6.34 -18.52 -10.51
C MET A 287 -6.91 -18.64 -9.10
N ALA A 288 -8.25 -18.68 -9.00
CA ALA A 288 -8.93 -18.88 -7.73
C ALA A 288 -8.45 -20.18 -7.03
N PRO A 289 -8.16 -20.16 -5.70
CA PRO A 289 -7.68 -21.34 -4.98
C PRO A 289 -8.64 -22.54 -5.10
N ASP A 290 -9.95 -22.29 -5.11
CA ASP A 290 -11.02 -23.27 -5.21
C ASP A 290 -11.35 -23.70 -6.66
N PHE A 291 -10.60 -23.21 -7.65
CA PHE A 291 -10.80 -23.56 -9.06
C PHE A 291 -10.75 -25.08 -9.26
N SER A 292 -11.83 -25.65 -9.81
CA SER A 292 -12.01 -27.11 -9.83
C SER A 292 -10.96 -27.84 -10.66
N LYS A 293 -10.52 -29.03 -10.22
CA LYS A 293 -9.57 -29.87 -10.97
C LYS A 293 -10.09 -30.24 -12.36
N ALA A 294 -11.40 -30.47 -12.50
CA ALA A 294 -12.03 -30.80 -13.78
C ALA A 294 -11.93 -29.63 -14.77
N ALA A 295 -12.28 -28.41 -14.35
CA ALA A 295 -12.11 -27.23 -15.20
C ALA A 295 -10.63 -26.97 -15.52
N PHE A 296 -9.74 -27.18 -14.55
CA PHE A 296 -8.30 -26.99 -14.74
C PHE A 296 -7.72 -27.95 -15.77
N ARG A 297 -8.15 -29.22 -15.75
CA ARG A 297 -7.80 -30.20 -16.79
C ARG A 297 -8.17 -29.70 -18.19
N VAL A 298 -9.38 -29.16 -18.34
CA VAL A 298 -9.86 -28.66 -19.63
C VAL A 298 -9.08 -27.43 -20.06
N VAL A 299 -8.76 -26.50 -19.15
CA VAL A 299 -7.87 -25.35 -19.46
C VAL A 299 -6.53 -25.81 -20.00
N LEU A 300 -5.94 -26.87 -19.44
CA LEU A 300 -4.62 -27.37 -19.86
C LEU A 300 -4.64 -28.16 -21.19
N THR A 301 -5.82 -28.57 -21.68
CA THR A 301 -5.96 -29.49 -22.82
C THR A 301 -6.84 -28.97 -23.97
N ASP A 302 -7.68 -27.96 -23.74
CA ASP A 302 -8.56 -27.33 -24.73
C ASP A 302 -8.27 -25.82 -24.87
N PRO A 303 -7.69 -25.38 -26.00
CA PRO A 303 -7.34 -23.97 -26.22
C PRO A 303 -8.54 -23.03 -26.23
N ALA A 304 -9.70 -23.47 -26.71
CA ALA A 304 -10.88 -22.60 -26.82
C ALA A 304 -11.54 -22.39 -25.45
N TYR A 305 -11.52 -23.43 -24.61
CA TYR A 305 -12.00 -23.31 -23.23
C TYR A 305 -11.09 -22.38 -22.42
N ALA A 306 -9.77 -22.55 -22.55
CA ALA A 306 -8.80 -21.64 -21.93
C ALA A 306 -9.07 -20.18 -22.33
N HIS A 307 -9.23 -19.90 -23.62
CA HIS A 307 -9.57 -18.56 -24.12
C HIS A 307 -10.90 -18.02 -23.55
N THR A 308 -11.93 -18.86 -23.46
CA THR A 308 -13.24 -18.47 -22.92
C THR A 308 -13.16 -18.11 -21.43
N MET A 309 -12.23 -18.72 -20.69
CA MET A 309 -12.00 -18.46 -19.27
C MET A 309 -10.95 -17.35 -19.02
N ASP A 310 -10.41 -16.73 -20.08
CA ASP A 310 -9.27 -15.79 -20.01
C ASP A 310 -8.00 -16.42 -19.38
N LEU A 311 -7.80 -17.71 -19.62
CA LEU A 311 -6.67 -18.52 -19.12
C LEU A 311 -5.76 -18.99 -20.25
N ASP A 312 -5.67 -18.20 -21.33
CA ASP A 312 -4.78 -18.45 -22.47
C ASP A 312 -3.33 -18.68 -22.04
N GLN A 313 -2.85 -17.88 -21.09
CA GLN A 313 -1.49 -17.95 -20.54
C GLN A 313 -1.22 -19.31 -19.87
N VAL A 314 -2.21 -19.86 -19.16
CA VAL A 314 -2.10 -21.19 -18.53
C VAL A 314 -2.00 -22.26 -19.60
N TYR A 315 -2.85 -22.23 -20.62
CA TYR A 315 -2.77 -23.21 -21.71
C TYR A 315 -1.44 -23.14 -22.47
N GLN A 316 -0.93 -21.93 -22.73
CA GLN A 316 0.38 -21.75 -23.39
C GLN A 316 1.56 -22.18 -22.53
N ALA A 317 1.43 -22.13 -21.20
CA ALA A 317 2.49 -22.54 -20.30
C ALA A 317 2.74 -24.06 -20.28
N PHE A 318 1.84 -24.88 -20.85
CA PHE A 318 1.99 -26.34 -20.85
C PHE A 318 1.78 -26.97 -22.23
N ASN A 319 2.44 -28.11 -22.47
CA ASN A 319 2.48 -28.84 -23.74
C ASN A 319 1.65 -30.15 -23.70
N PHE A 320 0.48 -30.15 -23.04
CA PHE A 320 -0.43 -31.30 -23.04
C PHE A 320 -1.27 -31.40 -24.33
N LYS A 321 -1.40 -32.59 -24.89
CA LYS A 321 -2.31 -32.93 -25.98
C LYS A 321 -3.77 -32.98 -25.50
N SER A 322 -4.70 -33.11 -26.44
CA SER A 322 -6.14 -33.21 -26.15
C SER A 322 -6.48 -34.43 -25.27
N ASP A 323 -5.72 -35.52 -25.39
CA ASP A 323 -5.86 -36.73 -24.57
C ASP A 323 -5.22 -36.61 -23.17
N GLY A 324 -4.50 -35.51 -22.89
CA GLY A 324 -3.80 -35.26 -21.64
C GLY A 324 -2.34 -35.71 -21.60
N THR A 325 -1.84 -36.40 -22.63
CA THR A 325 -0.41 -36.79 -22.70
C THR A 325 0.47 -35.60 -23.09
N VAL A 326 1.75 -35.63 -22.72
CA VAL A 326 2.71 -34.57 -23.09
C VAL A 326 3.15 -34.67 -24.56
N ALA A 327 3.24 -33.53 -25.24
CA ALA A 327 3.86 -33.39 -26.55
C ALA A 327 5.37 -33.12 -26.42
N THR A 328 6.17 -33.66 -27.34
CA THR A 328 7.64 -33.46 -27.39
C THR A 328 8.06 -32.33 -28.33
N THR A 329 7.09 -31.60 -28.86
CA THR A 329 7.26 -30.47 -29.79
C THR A 329 6.40 -29.31 -29.32
N SER A 330 6.70 -28.11 -29.82
CA SER A 330 5.81 -26.96 -29.74
C SER A 330 4.42 -27.29 -30.30
N ARG A 331 3.40 -26.51 -29.92
CA ARG A 331 2.02 -26.68 -30.38
C ARG A 331 1.82 -26.18 -31.82
N ALA A 332 0.98 -26.87 -32.59
CA ALA A 332 0.66 -26.50 -33.97
C ALA A 332 -0.06 -25.14 -34.06
N GLN A 333 -0.83 -24.76 -33.04
CA GLN A 333 -1.48 -23.46 -32.89
C GLN A 333 -1.40 -22.99 -31.44
N SER A 334 -1.32 -21.67 -31.25
CA SER A 334 -1.67 -20.99 -30.01
C SER A 334 -3.19 -20.96 -29.82
N SER A 335 -3.66 -20.59 -28.64
CA SER A 335 -5.08 -20.46 -28.34
C SER A 335 -5.71 -19.32 -29.12
N ALA A 336 -5.00 -18.19 -29.28
CA ALA A 336 -5.41 -17.09 -30.14
C ALA A 336 -5.52 -17.50 -31.63
N GLN A 337 -4.52 -18.22 -32.15
CA GLN A 337 -4.54 -18.77 -33.52
C GLN A 337 -5.71 -19.74 -33.72
N THR A 338 -5.97 -20.61 -32.73
CA THR A 338 -7.10 -21.54 -32.75
C THR A 338 -8.42 -20.78 -32.77
N SER A 339 -8.62 -19.84 -31.84
CA SER A 339 -9.83 -19.01 -31.75
C SER A 339 -10.08 -18.22 -33.04
N ALA A 340 -9.03 -17.66 -33.66
CA ALA A 340 -9.12 -16.97 -34.94
C ALA A 340 -9.58 -17.91 -36.07
N ALA A 341 -9.01 -19.12 -36.15
CA ALA A 341 -9.41 -20.14 -37.12
C ALA A 341 -10.87 -20.61 -36.91
N LEU A 342 -11.33 -20.71 -35.65
CA LEU A 342 -12.72 -21.04 -35.33
C LEU A 342 -13.69 -19.90 -35.67
N ALA A 343 -13.30 -18.65 -35.42
CA ALA A 343 -14.07 -17.46 -35.77
C ALA A 343 -14.23 -17.31 -37.29
N GLN A 344 -13.17 -17.59 -38.04
CA GLN A 344 -13.22 -17.56 -39.50
C GLN A 344 -14.25 -18.58 -40.06
N GLY A 345 -14.33 -19.78 -39.48
CA GLY A 345 -15.38 -20.75 -39.85
C GLY A 345 -16.81 -20.30 -39.51
N ASN A 346 -17.00 -19.53 -38.43
CA ASN A 346 -18.28 -18.88 -38.11
C ASN A 346 -18.67 -17.83 -39.16
N VAL A 347 -17.71 -16.99 -39.58
CA VAL A 347 -17.94 -15.96 -40.61
C VAL A 347 -18.44 -16.60 -41.90
N VAL A 348 -17.75 -17.65 -42.37
CA VAL A 348 -18.15 -18.35 -43.61
C VAL A 348 -19.53 -19.02 -43.47
N SER A 349 -19.89 -19.51 -42.29
CA SER A 349 -21.23 -20.05 -42.02
C SER A 349 -22.33 -18.98 -42.12
N GLY A 350 -22.04 -17.76 -41.66
CA GLY A 350 -22.93 -16.61 -41.84
C GLY A 350 -23.05 -16.18 -43.31
N GLU A 351 -21.92 -16.05 -44.02
CA GLU A 351 -21.89 -15.72 -45.46
C GLU A 351 -22.70 -16.73 -46.29
N TYR A 352 -22.60 -18.02 -45.97
CA TYR A 352 -23.40 -19.07 -46.59
C TYR A 352 -24.90 -18.86 -46.35
N ALA A 353 -25.29 -18.67 -45.09
CA ALA A 353 -26.69 -18.48 -44.72
C ALA A 353 -27.30 -17.26 -45.43
N ASP A 354 -26.58 -16.14 -45.46
CA ASP A 354 -27.02 -14.91 -46.10
C ASP A 354 -27.18 -15.08 -47.62
N LYS A 355 -26.20 -15.72 -48.29
CA LYS A 355 -26.27 -15.99 -49.73
C LYS A 355 -27.39 -16.96 -50.12
N ILE A 356 -27.70 -17.95 -49.28
CA ILE A 356 -28.79 -18.89 -49.53
C ILE A 356 -30.16 -18.21 -49.37
N ILE A 357 -30.26 -17.16 -48.54
CA ILE A 357 -31.51 -16.42 -48.27
C ILE A 357 -31.69 -15.21 -49.21
N SER A 358 -30.62 -14.67 -49.81
CA SER A 358 -30.66 -13.43 -50.60
C SER A 358 -31.58 -13.47 -51.85
N GLY A 359 -31.99 -14.66 -52.29
CA GLY A 359 -32.80 -14.86 -53.49
C GLY A 359 -32.03 -14.68 -54.80
N THR A 360 -30.69 -14.61 -54.76
CA THR A 360 -29.85 -14.39 -55.95
C THR A 360 -29.49 -15.66 -56.72
N ILE A 361 -29.88 -16.84 -56.22
CA ILE A 361 -29.62 -18.15 -56.84
C ILE A 361 -30.91 -18.62 -57.49
N ALA A 362 -30.97 -18.65 -58.83
CA ALA A 362 -32.18 -19.02 -59.56
C ALA A 362 -32.24 -20.51 -59.93
N ASP A 363 -31.09 -21.16 -60.05
CA ASP A 363 -30.96 -22.58 -60.37
C ASP A 363 -29.70 -23.21 -59.75
N VAL A 364 -29.51 -24.51 -59.98
CA VAL A 364 -28.36 -25.26 -59.46
C VAL A 364 -27.03 -24.77 -60.04
N ASP A 365 -27.03 -24.21 -61.26
CA ASP A 365 -25.82 -23.77 -61.93
C ASP A 365 -25.32 -22.43 -61.35
N ASP A 366 -26.23 -21.53 -60.95
CA ASP A 366 -25.91 -20.32 -60.17
C ASP A 366 -25.25 -20.67 -58.82
N LEU A 367 -25.77 -21.69 -58.12
CA LEU A 367 -25.18 -22.18 -56.87
C LEU A 367 -23.78 -22.76 -57.10
N LEU A 368 -23.61 -23.55 -58.16
CA LEU A 368 -22.35 -24.21 -58.47
C LEU A 368 -21.29 -23.27 -59.04
N ALA A 369 -21.70 -22.13 -59.59
CA ALA A 369 -20.82 -21.06 -60.06
C ALA A 369 -20.16 -20.30 -58.90
N ASP A 370 -20.75 -20.32 -57.70
CA ASP A 370 -20.14 -19.72 -56.51
C ASP A 370 -19.16 -20.70 -55.83
N PRO A 371 -17.84 -20.45 -55.90
CA PRO A 371 -16.85 -21.35 -55.34
C PRO A 371 -16.92 -21.43 -53.80
N LYS A 372 -17.43 -20.38 -53.13
CA LYS A 372 -17.58 -20.40 -51.66
C LYS A 372 -18.75 -21.27 -51.22
N LEU A 373 -19.90 -21.18 -51.91
CA LEU A 373 -21.06 -22.01 -51.61
C LEU A 373 -20.75 -23.48 -51.84
N THR A 374 -20.09 -23.81 -52.95
CA THR A 374 -19.71 -25.19 -53.25
C THR A 374 -18.67 -25.74 -52.27
N ALA A 375 -17.69 -24.95 -51.84
CA ALA A 375 -16.75 -25.35 -50.79
C ALA A 375 -17.46 -25.61 -49.45
N PHE A 376 -18.41 -24.75 -49.06
CA PHE A 376 -19.17 -24.90 -47.84
C PHE A 376 -20.01 -26.19 -47.82
N ILE A 377 -20.68 -26.50 -48.94
CA ILE A 377 -21.49 -27.73 -49.08
C ILE A 377 -20.59 -28.97 -49.02
N LYS A 378 -19.44 -28.94 -49.70
CA LYS A 378 -18.49 -30.06 -49.68
C LYS A 378 -17.97 -30.32 -48.27
N ASP A 379 -17.70 -29.26 -47.50
CA ASP A 379 -17.30 -29.38 -46.09
C ASP A 379 -18.44 -29.91 -45.21
N ALA A 380 -19.63 -29.31 -45.30
CA ALA A 380 -20.81 -29.69 -44.51
C ALA A 380 -21.14 -31.19 -44.59
N TYR A 381 -20.98 -31.78 -45.78
CA TYR A 381 -21.33 -33.18 -46.05
C TYR A 381 -20.14 -34.11 -46.25
N GLY A 382 -18.90 -33.63 -46.06
CA GLY A 382 -17.69 -34.45 -46.12
C GLY A 382 -17.40 -35.04 -47.51
N LEU A 383 -17.74 -34.32 -48.58
CA LEU A 383 -17.58 -34.78 -49.96
C LEU A 383 -16.12 -34.76 -50.45
N GLY A 384 -15.25 -34.05 -49.73
CA GLY A 384 -13.85 -33.81 -50.13
C GLY A 384 -13.71 -32.55 -50.99
N TRP A 385 -12.55 -31.90 -50.91
CA TRP A 385 -12.33 -30.59 -51.54
C TRP A 385 -12.26 -30.66 -53.07
N ASN A 386 -11.77 -31.78 -53.62
CA ASN A 386 -11.67 -32.04 -55.06
C ASN A 386 -12.93 -32.66 -55.66
N PHE A 387 -14.02 -32.78 -54.89
CA PHE A 387 -15.27 -33.33 -55.38
C PHE A 387 -15.80 -32.53 -56.58
N SER A 388 -16.16 -33.23 -57.66
CA SER A 388 -16.53 -32.61 -58.93
C SER A 388 -17.85 -31.84 -58.82
N ASN A 389 -17.90 -30.61 -59.34
CA ASN A 389 -19.15 -29.85 -59.42
C ASN A 389 -20.16 -30.53 -60.36
N THR A 390 -19.71 -31.29 -61.37
CA THR A 390 -20.60 -32.09 -62.22
C THR A 390 -21.29 -33.19 -61.41
N GLU A 391 -20.55 -33.85 -60.53
CA GLU A 391 -21.11 -34.93 -59.70
C GLU A 391 -22.01 -34.36 -58.59
N LEU A 392 -21.63 -33.22 -58.01
CA LEU A 392 -22.48 -32.48 -57.08
C LEU A 392 -23.78 -32.01 -57.75
N ARG A 393 -23.73 -31.56 -59.01
CA ARG A 393 -24.93 -31.22 -59.80
C ARG A 393 -25.87 -32.42 -59.93
N SER A 394 -25.33 -33.59 -60.29
CA SER A 394 -26.10 -34.82 -60.40
C SER A 394 -26.74 -35.22 -59.07
N ILE A 395 -26.03 -35.08 -57.94
CA ILE A 395 -26.58 -35.33 -56.61
C ILE A 395 -27.70 -34.33 -56.26
N LEU A 396 -27.53 -33.05 -56.57
CA LEU A 396 -28.51 -32.01 -56.24
C LEU A 396 -29.79 -32.10 -57.07
N THR A 397 -29.75 -32.69 -58.27
CA THR A 397 -30.88 -32.72 -59.22
C THR A 397 -31.53 -34.10 -59.42
N ASP A 398 -30.82 -35.20 -59.13
CA ASP A 398 -31.35 -36.57 -59.28
C ASP A 398 -31.35 -37.32 -57.92
N PRO A 399 -32.54 -37.44 -57.27
CA PRO A 399 -32.67 -38.17 -56.00
C PRO A 399 -32.31 -39.66 -56.08
N ALA A 400 -32.51 -40.31 -57.23
CA ALA A 400 -32.20 -41.72 -57.42
C ALA A 400 -30.68 -41.91 -57.54
N TYR A 401 -30.03 -41.04 -58.31
CA TYR A 401 -28.56 -41.00 -58.39
C TYR A 401 -27.93 -40.69 -57.03
N ALA A 402 -28.42 -39.66 -56.33
CA ALA A 402 -27.96 -39.31 -54.98
C ALA A 402 -28.04 -40.50 -54.02
N THR A 403 -29.12 -41.29 -54.08
CA THR A 403 -29.27 -42.51 -53.28
C THR A 403 -28.28 -43.60 -53.70
N SER A 404 -28.03 -43.76 -54.99
CA SER A 404 -27.08 -44.76 -55.51
C SER A 404 -25.63 -44.50 -55.07
N VAL A 405 -25.26 -43.24 -54.87
CA VAL A 405 -23.93 -42.83 -54.40
C VAL A 405 -23.88 -42.53 -52.88
N GLY A 406 -24.98 -42.80 -52.16
CA GLY A 406 -25.05 -42.63 -50.71
C GLY A 406 -25.14 -41.18 -50.22
N GLN A 407 -25.48 -40.24 -51.10
CA GLN A 407 -25.55 -38.79 -50.83
C GLN A 407 -26.99 -38.24 -50.78
N SER A 408 -27.97 -39.08 -50.39
CA SER A 408 -29.37 -38.67 -50.26
C SER A 408 -29.57 -37.48 -49.31
N LYS A 409 -28.70 -37.34 -48.29
CA LYS A 409 -28.74 -36.20 -47.35
C LYS A 409 -28.40 -34.86 -48.03
N VAL A 410 -27.45 -34.87 -48.96
CA VAL A 410 -27.10 -33.67 -49.75
C VAL A 410 -28.28 -33.30 -50.63
N ASN A 411 -28.86 -34.25 -51.37
CA ASN A 411 -30.02 -33.99 -52.21
C ASN A 411 -31.21 -33.45 -51.41
N ALA A 412 -31.54 -34.08 -50.27
CA ALA A 412 -32.67 -33.68 -49.42
C ALA A 412 -32.50 -32.29 -48.79
N ALA A 413 -31.27 -31.76 -48.71
CA ALA A 413 -30.98 -30.45 -48.14
C ALA A 413 -31.24 -29.28 -49.10
N PHE A 414 -31.48 -29.53 -50.39
CA PHE A 414 -31.68 -28.49 -51.40
C PHE A 414 -32.95 -28.74 -52.22
N ASN A 415 -33.65 -27.67 -52.60
CA ASN A 415 -34.94 -27.76 -53.28
C ASN A 415 -34.78 -27.52 -54.80
N PHE A 416 -34.14 -28.45 -55.50
CA PHE A 416 -34.01 -28.40 -56.97
C PHE A 416 -34.85 -29.47 -57.68
N ASN A 417 -35.32 -29.15 -58.88
CA ASN A 417 -35.93 -30.08 -59.82
C ASN A 417 -34.86 -30.81 -60.65
N ALA A 418 -35.28 -31.85 -61.37
CA ALA A 418 -34.38 -32.62 -62.25
C ALA A 418 -33.76 -31.80 -63.41
N ASP A 419 -34.41 -30.71 -63.82
CA ASP A 419 -33.87 -29.79 -64.82
C ASP A 419 -32.88 -28.75 -64.25
N GLY A 420 -32.70 -28.72 -62.92
CA GLY A 420 -31.83 -27.78 -62.22
C GLY A 420 -32.53 -26.54 -61.69
N THR A 421 -33.80 -26.29 -62.05
CA THR A 421 -34.58 -25.16 -61.55
C THR A 421 -35.01 -25.34 -60.09
N LEU A 422 -35.38 -24.26 -59.40
CA LEU A 422 -35.92 -24.34 -58.03
C LEU A 422 -37.29 -25.03 -57.96
N ASN A 423 -37.42 -25.94 -56.98
CA ASN A 423 -38.69 -26.54 -56.57
C ASN A 423 -39.34 -25.67 -55.48
N GLY A 424 -39.96 -24.56 -55.87
CA GLY A 424 -40.52 -23.55 -54.97
C GLY A 424 -39.84 -22.19 -55.14
N THR A 425 -39.70 -21.43 -54.04
CA THR A 425 -39.09 -20.07 -54.04
C THR A 425 -37.77 -19.97 -53.28
N GLU A 426 -37.33 -21.05 -52.63
CA GLU A 426 -36.16 -21.04 -51.73
C GLU A 426 -35.22 -22.19 -52.07
N VAL A 427 -33.91 -21.91 -52.16
CA VAL A 427 -32.85 -22.93 -52.35
C VAL A 427 -32.84 -23.94 -51.20
N GLN A 428 -33.00 -23.46 -49.97
CA GLN A 428 -33.14 -24.28 -48.76
C GLN A 428 -34.19 -23.64 -47.84
N LYS A 429 -35.00 -24.49 -47.20
CA LYS A 429 -35.85 -24.07 -46.07
C LYS A 429 -34.99 -23.85 -44.83
N SER A 430 -35.53 -23.17 -43.82
CA SER A 430 -34.81 -22.88 -42.58
C SER A 430 -34.18 -24.11 -41.91
N ALA A 431 -34.95 -25.20 -41.78
CA ALA A 431 -34.46 -26.45 -41.18
C ALA A 431 -33.36 -27.14 -42.01
N GLN A 432 -33.45 -27.10 -43.35
CA GLN A 432 -32.42 -27.65 -44.25
C GLN A 432 -31.11 -26.86 -44.14
N ARG A 433 -31.21 -25.53 -44.14
CA ARG A 433 -30.06 -24.64 -43.95
C ARG A 433 -29.40 -24.84 -42.58
N GLU A 434 -30.18 -24.93 -41.52
CA GLU A 434 -29.67 -25.22 -40.18
C GLU A 434 -28.93 -26.57 -40.13
N GLU A 435 -29.43 -27.60 -40.82
CA GLU A 435 -28.74 -28.89 -40.93
C GLU A 435 -27.41 -28.78 -41.71
N THR A 436 -27.38 -28.03 -42.82
CA THR A 436 -26.13 -27.79 -43.57
C THR A 436 -25.10 -27.02 -42.73
N VAL A 437 -25.52 -25.97 -42.01
CA VAL A 437 -24.64 -25.21 -41.11
C VAL A 437 -24.17 -26.06 -39.92
N ALA A 438 -25.02 -26.97 -39.42
CA ALA A 438 -24.65 -27.90 -38.36
C ALA A 438 -23.54 -28.88 -38.80
N GLY A 439 -23.51 -29.28 -40.08
CA GLY A 439 -22.44 -30.11 -40.65
C GLY A 439 -21.06 -29.45 -40.55
N VAL A 440 -20.94 -28.19 -40.99
CA VAL A 440 -19.69 -27.41 -40.87
C VAL A 440 -19.35 -27.15 -39.40
N THR A 441 -20.35 -26.88 -38.56
CA THR A 441 -20.15 -26.71 -37.11
C THR A 441 -19.59 -27.96 -36.45
N ALA A 442 -19.98 -29.15 -36.91
CA ALA A 442 -19.41 -30.41 -36.45
C ALA A 442 -17.94 -30.59 -36.88
N ASN A 443 -17.59 -30.19 -38.11
CA ASN A 443 -16.20 -30.22 -38.59
C ASN A 443 -15.31 -29.21 -37.86
N ARG A 444 -15.82 -28.02 -37.59
CA ARG A 444 -15.16 -27.04 -36.72
C ARG A 444 -14.87 -27.61 -35.32
N SER A 445 -15.87 -28.25 -34.72
CA SER A 445 -15.74 -28.85 -33.39
C SER A 445 -14.71 -30.00 -33.38
N TYR A 446 -14.67 -30.76 -34.48
CA TYR A 446 -13.66 -31.79 -34.69
C TYR A 446 -12.25 -31.19 -34.82
N PHE A 447 -12.08 -30.15 -35.66
CA PHE A 447 -10.81 -29.44 -35.79
C PHE A 447 -10.31 -28.92 -34.43
N ARG A 448 -11.18 -28.27 -33.65
CA ARG A 448 -10.85 -27.80 -32.29
C ARG A 448 -10.28 -28.92 -31.41
N GLY A 449 -10.91 -30.10 -31.44
CA GLY A 449 -10.46 -31.25 -30.65
C GLY A 449 -9.19 -31.92 -31.19
N LYS A 450 -8.85 -31.71 -32.47
CA LYS A 450 -7.72 -32.37 -33.13
C LYS A 450 -6.48 -31.52 -33.32
N VAL A 451 -6.62 -30.20 -33.30
CA VAL A 451 -5.51 -29.33 -33.69
C VAL A 451 -4.29 -29.42 -32.78
N GLY A 452 -4.49 -29.73 -31.49
CA GLY A 452 -3.41 -29.97 -30.53
C GLY A 452 -2.64 -31.28 -30.74
N ASP A 453 -3.15 -32.21 -31.57
CA ASP A 453 -2.54 -33.52 -31.80
C ASP A 453 -1.56 -33.52 -32.99
N PHE A 454 -1.62 -32.50 -33.86
CA PHE A 454 -0.77 -32.44 -35.06
C PHE A 454 0.67 -32.09 -34.69
N THR A 455 1.63 -32.85 -35.21
CA THR A 455 3.07 -32.59 -35.00
C THR A 455 3.81 -32.15 -36.27
N SER A 456 3.13 -32.23 -37.41
CA SER A 456 3.64 -31.83 -38.72
C SER A 456 2.52 -31.46 -39.69
N VAL A 457 2.87 -30.72 -40.75
CA VAL A 457 2.00 -30.46 -41.89
C VAL A 457 1.56 -31.77 -42.55
N ASN A 458 2.36 -32.84 -42.46
CA ASN A 458 1.99 -34.16 -42.96
C ASN A 458 0.82 -34.76 -42.16
N ASP A 459 0.86 -34.67 -40.83
CA ASP A 459 -0.21 -35.15 -39.96
C ASP A 459 -1.52 -34.38 -40.21
N LEU A 460 -1.42 -33.04 -40.29
CA LEU A 460 -2.57 -32.18 -40.57
C LEU A 460 -3.20 -32.50 -41.91
N MET A 461 -2.37 -32.62 -42.96
CA MET A 461 -2.87 -32.88 -44.32
C MET A 461 -3.38 -34.31 -44.51
N ALA A 462 -3.03 -35.25 -43.62
CA ALA A 462 -3.59 -36.60 -43.62
C ALA A 462 -5.02 -36.64 -43.04
N ASP A 463 -5.41 -35.66 -42.22
CA ASP A 463 -6.77 -35.53 -41.70
C ASP A 463 -7.67 -34.77 -42.68
N ALA A 464 -8.33 -35.52 -43.57
CA ALA A 464 -9.18 -34.95 -44.62
C ALA A 464 -10.31 -34.05 -44.10
N ARG A 465 -10.80 -34.30 -42.89
CA ARG A 465 -11.87 -33.51 -42.26
C ARG A 465 -11.38 -32.14 -41.82
N THR A 466 -10.18 -32.08 -41.26
CA THR A 466 -9.48 -30.85 -40.89
C THR A 466 -9.10 -30.04 -42.11
N VAL A 467 -8.53 -30.68 -43.14
CA VAL A 467 -8.19 -30.01 -44.40
C VAL A 467 -9.43 -29.41 -45.06
N SER A 468 -10.55 -30.15 -45.08
CA SER A 468 -11.84 -29.66 -45.58
C SER A 468 -12.30 -28.41 -44.82
N TYR A 469 -12.28 -28.46 -43.48
CA TYR A 469 -12.65 -27.33 -42.64
C TYR A 469 -11.76 -26.12 -42.88
N LEU A 470 -10.44 -26.28 -42.92
CA LEU A 470 -9.49 -25.18 -43.11
C LEU A 470 -9.63 -24.55 -44.50
N ARG A 471 -9.82 -25.36 -45.55
CA ARG A 471 -10.08 -24.86 -46.90
C ARG A 471 -11.37 -24.04 -46.94
N ASN A 472 -12.43 -24.49 -46.27
CA ASN A 472 -13.69 -23.76 -46.16
C ASN A 472 -13.52 -22.43 -45.37
N ALA A 473 -12.98 -22.50 -44.15
CA ALA A 473 -12.80 -21.35 -43.28
C ALA A 473 -11.96 -20.24 -43.95
N TYR A 474 -10.80 -20.58 -44.50
CA TYR A 474 -9.90 -19.61 -45.13
C TYR A 474 -10.21 -19.33 -46.60
N ASN A 475 -11.36 -19.79 -47.11
CA ASN A 475 -11.77 -19.62 -48.52
C ASN A 475 -10.69 -20.06 -49.53
N VAL A 476 -10.00 -21.17 -49.24
CA VAL A 476 -8.94 -21.70 -50.10
C VAL A 476 -9.55 -22.20 -51.40
N SER A 477 -9.09 -21.63 -52.52
CA SER A 477 -9.60 -22.00 -53.85
C SER A 477 -9.45 -23.50 -54.13
N SER A 478 -10.45 -24.08 -54.79
CA SER A 478 -10.41 -25.47 -55.28
C SER A 478 -9.27 -25.74 -56.28
N THR A 479 -8.66 -24.71 -56.86
CA THR A 479 -7.48 -24.83 -57.72
C THR A 479 -6.17 -25.02 -56.95
N ILE A 480 -6.16 -24.78 -55.64
CA ILE A 480 -4.98 -24.96 -54.80
C ILE A 480 -4.80 -26.46 -54.55
N SER A 481 -3.68 -27.00 -55.04
CA SER A 481 -3.33 -28.41 -54.84
C SER A 481 -2.92 -28.68 -53.39
N ASP A 482 -2.89 -29.95 -52.98
CA ASP A 482 -2.37 -30.30 -51.65
C ASP A 482 -0.88 -29.97 -51.51
N ALA A 483 -0.11 -29.96 -52.61
CA ALA A 483 1.28 -29.53 -52.61
C ALA A 483 1.41 -28.03 -52.33
N ASP A 484 0.58 -27.21 -52.98
CA ASP A 484 0.54 -25.77 -52.74
C ASP A 484 0.05 -25.45 -51.32
N MET A 485 -0.93 -26.21 -50.81
CA MET A 485 -1.41 -26.09 -49.43
C MET A 485 -0.28 -26.38 -48.42
N ARG A 486 0.57 -27.38 -48.69
CA ARG A 486 1.77 -27.64 -47.87
C ARG A 486 2.73 -26.46 -47.89
N THR A 487 2.99 -25.90 -49.07
CA THR A 487 3.85 -24.72 -49.24
C THR A 487 3.31 -23.52 -48.46
N ILE A 488 1.99 -23.27 -48.48
CA ILE A 488 1.36 -22.20 -47.69
C ILE A 488 1.65 -22.37 -46.19
N PHE A 489 1.60 -23.60 -45.66
CA PHE A 489 1.90 -23.83 -44.25
C PHE A 489 3.37 -23.67 -43.87
N THR A 490 4.31 -23.84 -44.80
CA THR A 490 5.76 -23.86 -44.49
C THR A 490 6.53 -22.62 -44.95
N ASP A 491 6.00 -21.84 -45.89
CA ASP A 491 6.69 -20.70 -46.49
C ASP A 491 5.82 -19.42 -46.41
N PRO A 492 6.19 -18.44 -45.55
CA PRO A 492 5.43 -17.20 -45.38
C PRO A 492 5.42 -16.33 -46.64
N ALA A 493 6.50 -16.33 -47.44
CA ALA A 493 6.59 -15.51 -48.65
C ALA A 493 5.72 -16.09 -49.76
N ALA A 494 5.71 -17.42 -49.90
CA ALA A 494 4.80 -18.11 -50.80
C ALA A 494 3.35 -17.92 -50.39
N ALA A 495 3.03 -18.05 -49.10
CA ALA A 495 1.68 -17.80 -48.57
C ALA A 495 1.20 -16.38 -48.89
N ALA A 496 2.04 -15.36 -48.68
CA ALA A 496 1.72 -13.97 -49.02
C ALA A 496 1.49 -13.78 -50.52
N THR A 497 2.35 -14.37 -51.36
CA THR A 497 2.23 -14.31 -52.83
C THR A 497 0.92 -14.94 -53.32
N MET A 498 0.47 -16.01 -52.66
CA MET A 498 -0.75 -16.73 -53.00
C MET A 498 -2.01 -16.13 -52.33
N GLY A 499 -1.86 -15.12 -51.47
CA GLY A 499 -2.97 -14.47 -50.76
C GLY A 499 -3.49 -15.21 -49.53
N TYR A 500 -2.70 -16.11 -48.95
CA TYR A 500 -3.07 -16.98 -47.82
C TYR A 500 -2.20 -16.76 -46.57
N SER A 501 -1.68 -15.54 -46.34
CA SER A 501 -0.89 -15.21 -45.14
C SER A 501 -1.62 -15.55 -43.85
N SER A 502 -2.92 -15.26 -43.75
CA SER A 502 -3.71 -15.54 -42.54
C SER A 502 -3.85 -17.03 -42.23
N LEU A 503 -3.76 -17.90 -43.25
CA LEU A 503 -3.75 -19.36 -43.06
C LEU A 503 -2.36 -19.84 -42.62
N HIS A 504 -1.28 -19.26 -43.16
CA HIS A 504 0.08 -19.53 -42.69
C HIS A 504 0.23 -19.11 -41.22
N GLU A 505 -0.13 -17.88 -40.89
CA GLU A 505 -0.08 -17.30 -39.54
C GLU A 505 -0.97 -18.04 -38.54
N ALA A 506 -1.93 -18.84 -39.01
CA ALA A 506 -2.74 -19.67 -38.15
C ALA A 506 -1.94 -20.84 -37.54
N PHE A 507 -0.76 -21.20 -38.05
CA PHE A 507 0.00 -22.37 -37.59
C PHE A 507 1.48 -22.05 -37.33
N ASN A 508 2.09 -22.84 -36.44
CA ASN A 508 3.49 -22.68 -36.01
C ASN A 508 4.44 -23.71 -36.68
N PHE A 509 4.14 -24.14 -37.90
CA PHE A 509 5.00 -25.08 -38.62
C PHE A 509 6.30 -24.41 -39.07
N THR A 510 7.40 -25.15 -39.00
CA THR A 510 8.68 -24.71 -39.51
C THR A 510 8.73 -24.85 -41.03
N SER A 511 9.77 -24.30 -41.66
CA SER A 511 10.03 -24.46 -43.09
C SER A 511 10.22 -25.92 -43.53
N THR A 512 10.52 -26.84 -42.60
CA THR A 512 10.62 -28.28 -42.87
C THR A 512 9.27 -29.00 -42.76
N GLY A 513 8.21 -28.29 -42.36
CA GLY A 513 6.87 -28.85 -42.17
C GLY A 513 6.65 -29.60 -40.87
N GLY A 514 7.64 -29.62 -39.97
CA GLY A 514 7.47 -30.11 -38.59
C GLY A 514 7.12 -28.97 -37.62
N LEU A 515 6.98 -29.30 -36.34
CA LEU A 515 6.98 -28.32 -35.25
C LEU A 515 8.36 -28.25 -34.62
N ALA A 516 8.70 -27.09 -34.05
CA ALA A 516 9.96 -26.94 -33.33
C ALA A 516 10.02 -27.92 -32.14
N ALA A 517 11.10 -28.69 -32.04
CA ALA A 517 11.38 -29.48 -30.85
C ALA A 517 11.95 -28.56 -29.76
N SER A 518 11.68 -28.87 -28.50
CA SER A 518 12.25 -28.14 -27.37
C SER A 518 13.47 -28.86 -26.80
N TYR A 519 14.48 -28.10 -26.40
CA TYR A 519 15.76 -28.56 -25.89
C TYR A 519 16.14 -27.82 -24.61
N ALA A 520 16.77 -28.53 -23.68
CA ALA A 520 17.23 -28.01 -22.39
C ALA A 520 18.61 -27.35 -22.54
N SER A 521 18.74 -26.38 -23.46
CA SER A 521 19.99 -25.62 -23.64
C SER A 521 20.35 -24.75 -22.43
N GLN A 522 19.34 -24.34 -21.65
CA GLN A 522 19.48 -23.66 -20.36
C GLN A 522 18.40 -24.14 -19.38
N THR A 523 18.70 -24.03 -18.09
CA THR A 523 17.75 -24.12 -16.98
C THR A 523 17.04 -22.77 -16.77
N PRO A 524 15.88 -22.73 -16.08
CA PRO A 524 15.22 -21.48 -15.71
C PRO A 524 16.13 -20.53 -14.93
N GLU A 525 16.94 -21.06 -14.01
CA GLU A 525 17.88 -20.26 -13.20
C GLU A 525 18.97 -19.62 -14.05
N GLN A 526 19.50 -20.38 -15.03
CA GLN A 526 20.46 -19.86 -16.02
C GLN A 526 19.83 -18.75 -16.88
N LEU A 527 18.60 -18.95 -17.34
CA LEU A 527 17.88 -17.97 -18.16
C LEU A 527 17.56 -16.68 -17.37
N ALA A 528 17.11 -16.81 -16.12
CA ALA A 528 16.86 -15.69 -15.21
C ALA A 528 18.15 -14.92 -14.88
N SER A 529 19.24 -15.63 -14.57
CA SER A 529 20.56 -15.01 -14.33
C SER A 529 21.01 -14.19 -15.53
N MET A 530 20.76 -14.71 -16.74
CA MET A 530 21.13 -14.04 -17.97
C MET A 530 20.23 -12.82 -18.27
N ALA A 531 18.92 -12.89 -17.97
CA ALA A 531 18.03 -11.73 -18.01
C ALA A 531 18.50 -10.63 -17.04
N GLY A 532 18.94 -11.00 -15.83
CA GLY A 532 19.53 -10.07 -14.87
C GLY A 532 20.80 -9.38 -15.38
N LEU A 533 21.68 -10.09 -16.09
CA LEU A 533 22.85 -9.49 -16.75
C LEU A 533 22.45 -8.49 -17.84
N SER A 534 21.40 -8.82 -18.62
CA SER A 534 20.85 -7.93 -19.65
C SER A 534 20.30 -6.63 -19.04
N ASP A 535 19.52 -6.74 -17.97
CA ASP A 535 18.97 -5.59 -17.25
C ASP A 535 20.06 -4.74 -16.59
N GLY A 536 21.08 -5.38 -16.02
CA GLY A 536 22.26 -4.71 -15.48
C GLY A 536 22.98 -3.87 -16.55
N MET A 537 23.18 -4.43 -17.75
CA MET A 537 23.79 -3.69 -18.86
C MET A 537 22.90 -2.58 -19.42
N ARG A 538 21.59 -2.79 -19.54
CA ARG A 538 20.64 -1.73 -19.93
C ARG A 538 20.69 -0.56 -18.95
N THR A 539 20.73 -0.85 -17.66
CA THR A 539 20.84 0.16 -16.60
C THR A 539 22.18 0.90 -16.68
N ALA A 540 23.28 0.17 -16.88
CA ALA A 540 24.60 0.75 -17.05
C ALA A 540 24.68 1.64 -18.31
N TYR A 541 24.06 1.22 -19.43
CA TYR A 541 23.98 2.00 -20.66
C TYR A 541 23.25 3.33 -20.42
N GLN A 542 22.05 3.28 -19.82
CA GLN A 542 21.24 4.47 -19.54
C GLN A 542 21.97 5.47 -18.63
N ALA A 543 22.71 4.97 -17.62
CA ALA A 543 23.48 5.81 -16.71
C ALA A 543 24.72 6.45 -17.36
N LYS A 544 25.38 5.75 -18.30
CA LYS A 544 26.62 6.21 -18.93
C LYS A 544 26.39 7.05 -20.18
N ILE A 545 25.37 6.76 -20.98
CA ILE A 545 25.17 7.46 -22.27
C ILE A 545 24.91 8.97 -22.10
N VAL A 546 24.35 9.38 -20.96
CA VAL A 546 24.11 10.79 -20.62
C VAL A 546 25.39 11.56 -20.27
N THR A 547 26.49 10.87 -19.97
CA THR A 547 27.78 11.51 -19.64
C THR A 547 28.69 11.65 -20.86
N ILE A 548 28.33 11.05 -22.00
CA ILE A 548 29.13 11.09 -23.22
C ILE A 548 28.96 12.45 -23.91
N THR A 549 30.07 13.14 -24.12
CA THR A 549 30.13 14.43 -24.83
C THR A 549 30.92 14.36 -26.14
N ASN A 550 31.62 13.26 -26.38
CA ASN A 550 32.34 12.99 -27.61
C ASN A 550 32.21 11.51 -28.04
N VAL A 551 32.15 11.25 -29.34
CA VAL A 551 32.08 9.88 -29.90
C VAL A 551 33.26 9.02 -29.45
N ASP A 552 34.44 9.62 -29.26
CA ASP A 552 35.65 8.89 -28.85
C ASP A 552 35.53 8.36 -27.41
N ASP A 553 34.81 9.07 -26.52
CA ASP A 553 34.52 8.60 -25.16
C ASP A 553 33.54 7.40 -25.18
N LEU A 554 32.58 7.41 -26.11
CA LEU A 554 31.67 6.29 -26.32
C LEU A 554 32.41 5.07 -26.85
N ILE A 555 33.28 5.27 -27.84
CA ILE A 555 34.07 4.20 -28.47
C ILE A 555 35.04 3.56 -27.46
N ALA A 556 35.62 4.36 -26.56
CA ALA A 556 36.50 3.85 -25.51
C ALA A 556 35.77 2.96 -24.48
N ASP A 557 34.45 3.14 -24.28
CA ASP A 557 33.66 2.29 -23.40
C ASP A 557 33.16 1.04 -24.14
N THR A 558 33.92 -0.05 -24.00
CA THR A 558 33.58 -1.35 -24.60
C THR A 558 32.23 -1.92 -24.18
N THR A 559 31.65 -1.49 -23.05
CA THR A 559 30.31 -1.92 -22.65
C THR A 559 29.25 -1.19 -23.46
N LEU A 560 29.42 0.12 -23.68
CA LEU A 560 28.53 0.92 -24.52
C LEU A 560 28.58 0.45 -25.97
N THR A 561 29.78 0.26 -26.54
CA THR A 561 29.90 -0.18 -27.94
C THR A 561 29.29 -1.56 -28.17
N ARG A 562 29.48 -2.51 -27.25
CA ARG A 562 28.89 -3.85 -27.35
C ARG A 562 27.36 -3.82 -27.25
N TYR A 563 26.82 -3.04 -26.32
CA TYR A 563 25.38 -2.88 -26.15
C TYR A 563 24.73 -2.21 -27.36
N ILE A 564 25.36 -1.18 -27.94
CA ILE A 564 24.88 -0.52 -29.16
C ILE A 564 24.91 -1.51 -30.33
N LYS A 565 26.01 -2.28 -30.46
CA LYS A 565 26.13 -3.29 -31.50
C LYS A 565 25.00 -4.33 -31.40
N ASP A 566 24.72 -4.82 -30.19
CA ASP A 566 23.61 -5.74 -29.96
C ASP A 566 22.24 -5.11 -30.27
N ALA A 567 21.94 -3.96 -29.68
CA ALA A 567 20.62 -3.31 -29.80
C ALA A 567 20.25 -2.96 -31.25
N PHE A 568 21.24 -2.66 -32.10
CA PHE A 568 21.01 -2.36 -33.52
C PHE A 568 21.34 -3.51 -34.47
N GLY A 569 21.71 -4.68 -33.95
CA GLY A 569 22.04 -5.85 -34.77
C GLY A 569 23.32 -5.69 -35.59
N LEU A 570 24.25 -4.83 -35.17
CA LEU A 570 25.56 -4.69 -35.79
C LEU A 570 26.44 -5.91 -35.42
N PRO A 571 27.27 -6.42 -36.35
CA PRO A 571 28.22 -7.48 -36.02
C PRO A 571 29.16 -7.07 -34.89
N GLN A 572 29.39 -7.96 -33.92
CA GLN A 572 30.34 -7.69 -32.83
C GLN A 572 31.78 -7.53 -33.33
N THR A 573 32.09 -8.07 -34.51
CA THR A 573 33.37 -7.91 -35.23
C THR A 573 33.54 -6.55 -35.91
N LEU A 574 32.50 -5.70 -35.94
CA LEU A 574 32.59 -4.36 -36.50
C LEU A 574 33.67 -3.56 -35.75
N SER A 575 34.62 -3.02 -36.50
CA SER A 575 35.72 -2.25 -35.94
C SER A 575 35.23 -0.94 -35.32
N ASP A 576 35.94 -0.47 -34.30
CA ASP A 576 35.64 0.79 -33.63
C ASP A 576 35.75 1.99 -34.58
N ALA A 577 36.63 1.93 -35.58
CA ALA A 577 36.73 2.93 -36.63
C ALA A 577 35.45 3.00 -37.48
N ASN A 578 34.90 1.85 -37.87
CA ASN A 578 33.66 1.81 -38.65
C ASN A 578 32.45 2.22 -37.80
N LEU A 579 32.39 1.80 -36.52
CA LEU A 579 31.33 2.24 -35.61
C LEU A 579 31.38 3.76 -35.40
N ARG A 580 32.58 4.33 -35.23
CA ARG A 580 32.78 5.79 -35.17
C ARG A 580 32.24 6.47 -36.43
N SER A 581 32.61 5.96 -37.62
CA SER A 581 32.13 6.52 -38.89
C SER A 581 30.61 6.43 -39.04
N ILE A 582 29.97 5.32 -38.64
CA ILE A 582 28.50 5.20 -38.64
C ILE A 582 27.85 6.24 -37.72
N LEU A 583 28.43 6.45 -36.53
CA LEU A 583 27.88 7.41 -35.56
C LEU A 583 28.06 8.88 -35.96
N THR A 584 29.02 9.22 -36.81
CA THR A 584 29.34 10.63 -37.16
C THR A 584 29.03 11.03 -38.61
N ASP A 585 28.85 10.08 -39.53
CA ASP A 585 28.66 10.34 -40.97
C ASP A 585 27.41 9.60 -41.50
N SER A 586 26.35 10.37 -41.76
CA SER A 586 25.08 9.84 -42.28
C SER A 586 25.21 9.20 -43.66
N SER A 587 26.10 9.70 -44.52
CA SER A 587 26.32 9.12 -45.85
C SER A 587 27.02 7.77 -45.76
N TYR A 588 27.96 7.63 -44.82
CA TYR A 588 28.63 6.37 -44.53
C TYR A 588 27.66 5.36 -43.89
N ALA A 589 26.83 5.81 -42.95
CA ALA A 589 25.79 4.98 -42.34
C ALA A 589 24.80 4.45 -43.39
N GLY A 590 24.28 5.31 -44.26
CA GLY A 590 23.34 4.91 -45.31
C GLY A 590 23.94 3.97 -46.37
N LEU A 591 25.23 4.11 -46.68
CA LEU A 591 25.92 3.16 -47.57
C LEU A 591 25.92 1.72 -47.01
N LEU A 592 25.97 1.59 -45.68
CA LEU A 592 25.97 0.30 -44.99
C LEU A 592 24.58 -0.12 -44.50
N GLY A 593 23.55 0.70 -44.69
CA GLY A 593 22.18 0.46 -44.21
C GLY A 593 22.02 0.62 -42.69
N TYR A 594 22.84 1.46 -42.06
CA TYR A 594 22.81 1.72 -40.61
C TYR A 594 22.30 3.13 -40.26
N ASP A 595 21.43 3.70 -41.10
CA ASP A 595 20.82 5.03 -40.88
C ASP A 595 20.14 5.11 -39.50
N GLU A 596 19.44 4.05 -39.08
CA GLU A 596 18.79 3.99 -37.76
C GLU A 596 19.79 4.09 -36.60
N VAL A 597 21.03 3.65 -36.78
CA VAL A 597 22.09 3.78 -35.78
C VAL A 597 22.57 5.22 -35.73
N HIS A 598 22.78 5.85 -36.88
CA HIS A 598 23.19 7.26 -36.95
C HIS A 598 22.14 8.18 -36.32
N ASP A 599 20.87 8.03 -36.72
CA ASP A 599 19.75 8.85 -36.26
C ASP A 599 19.46 8.72 -34.76
N ALA A 600 19.92 7.62 -34.15
CA ALA A 600 19.79 7.41 -32.72
C ALA A 600 20.76 8.26 -31.87
N PHE A 601 21.76 8.92 -32.45
CA PHE A 601 22.77 9.70 -31.73
C PHE A 601 22.93 11.12 -32.29
N ASN A 602 23.34 12.06 -31.44
CA ASN A 602 23.44 13.48 -31.77
C ASN A 602 24.88 13.95 -32.01
N PHE A 603 25.76 13.08 -32.50
CA PHE A 603 27.15 13.43 -32.79
C PHE A 603 27.27 14.25 -34.08
N ARG A 604 28.16 15.25 -34.06
CA ARG A 604 28.58 15.98 -35.25
C ARG A 604 29.63 15.19 -36.02
N ALA A 605 29.91 15.61 -37.25
CA ALA A 605 30.94 15.00 -38.11
C ALA A 605 32.35 15.03 -37.48
N ASP A 606 32.64 16.00 -36.59
CA ASP A 606 33.90 16.07 -35.84
C ASP A 606 33.92 15.16 -34.59
N GLY A 607 32.80 14.51 -34.27
CA GLY A 607 32.63 13.64 -33.11
C GLY A 607 32.12 14.33 -31.84
N SER A 608 31.97 15.66 -31.83
CA SER A 608 31.44 16.40 -30.68
C SER A 608 29.91 16.34 -30.59
N VAL A 609 29.36 16.56 -29.39
CA VAL A 609 27.92 16.74 -29.15
C VAL A 609 27.60 18.25 -29.00
N PRO A 610 26.46 18.76 -29.53
CA PRO A 610 26.03 20.15 -29.32
C PRO A 610 25.87 20.56 -27.83
N ASP A 611 26.13 21.83 -27.50
CA ASP A 611 26.18 22.35 -26.11
C ASP A 611 24.87 22.22 -25.30
N ASP A 612 23.73 21.97 -25.97
CA ASP A 612 22.39 21.88 -25.40
C ASP A 612 21.73 20.50 -25.55
N VAL A 613 22.46 19.50 -26.07
CA VAL A 613 21.96 18.15 -26.33
C VAL A 613 22.95 17.12 -25.77
N ASN A 614 22.46 15.97 -25.29
CA ASN A 614 23.32 14.84 -24.92
C ASN A 614 23.62 13.97 -26.15
N ALA A 615 24.62 13.07 -26.05
CA ALA A 615 24.90 12.08 -27.11
C ALA A 615 23.63 11.33 -27.59
N GLN A 616 22.67 11.12 -26.69
CA GLN A 616 21.29 10.77 -27.01
C GLN A 616 20.30 11.59 -26.17
N THR A 617 19.17 11.96 -26.76
CA THR A 617 18.01 12.43 -26.00
C THR A 617 17.41 11.30 -25.15
N SER A 618 16.62 11.63 -24.13
CA SER A 618 15.94 10.61 -23.32
C SER A 618 15.02 9.69 -24.15
N ALA A 619 14.46 10.18 -25.26
CA ALA A 619 13.64 9.38 -26.16
C ALA A 619 14.49 8.40 -27.00
N GLN A 620 15.62 8.85 -27.57
CA GLN A 620 16.56 8.00 -28.31
C GLN A 620 17.17 6.92 -27.40
N ALA A 621 17.55 7.25 -26.16
CA ALA A 621 18.07 6.29 -25.19
C ALA A 621 17.04 5.23 -24.77
N ARG A 622 15.77 5.63 -24.60
CA ARG A 622 14.67 4.69 -24.37
C ARG A 622 14.42 3.79 -25.58
N SER A 623 14.47 4.32 -26.80
CA SER A 623 14.35 3.54 -28.04
C SER A 623 15.45 2.47 -28.14
N THR A 624 16.71 2.87 -27.90
CA THR A 624 17.85 1.93 -27.88
C THR A 624 17.69 0.86 -26.80
N SER A 625 17.19 1.24 -25.61
CA SER A 625 16.89 0.30 -24.52
C SER A 625 15.78 -0.70 -24.87
N SER A 626 14.74 -0.24 -25.58
CA SER A 626 13.65 -1.07 -26.07
C SER A 626 14.17 -2.13 -27.07
N ARG A 627 15.07 -1.75 -27.98
CA ARG A 627 15.70 -2.68 -28.92
C ARG A 627 16.54 -3.75 -28.21
N GLY A 628 17.33 -3.37 -27.21
CA GLY A 628 18.05 -4.34 -26.37
C GLY A 628 17.10 -5.31 -25.63
N SER A 629 15.97 -4.80 -25.13
CA SER A 629 14.93 -5.62 -24.50
C SER A 629 14.28 -6.58 -25.50
N ALA A 630 14.11 -6.15 -26.76
CA ALA A 630 13.62 -7.01 -27.83
C ALA A 630 14.60 -8.14 -28.19
N ASN A 631 15.91 -7.96 -27.99
CA ASN A 631 16.90 -9.04 -28.14
C ASN A 631 16.82 -10.06 -27.01
N LEU A 632 16.65 -9.61 -25.76
CA LEU A 632 16.35 -10.52 -24.65
C LEU A 632 15.08 -11.33 -24.91
N SER A 633 14.03 -10.67 -25.41
CA SER A 633 12.75 -11.32 -25.76
C SER A 633 12.94 -12.36 -26.87
N TYR A 634 13.70 -12.02 -27.91
CA TYR A 634 14.05 -12.98 -28.97
C TYR A 634 14.83 -14.17 -28.43
N TYR A 635 15.83 -13.91 -27.59
CA TYR A 635 16.64 -14.95 -26.98
C TYR A 635 15.77 -15.91 -26.15
N GLN A 636 14.92 -15.39 -25.25
CA GLN A 636 14.04 -16.19 -24.41
C GLN A 636 13.05 -17.05 -25.23
N GLY A 637 12.60 -16.54 -26.38
CA GLY A 637 11.75 -17.31 -27.30
C GLY A 637 12.51 -18.37 -28.11
N ALA A 638 13.76 -18.10 -28.50
CA ALA A 638 14.52 -18.96 -29.40
C ALA A 638 15.37 -20.03 -28.69
N ILE A 639 15.90 -19.75 -27.50
CA ILE A 639 16.90 -20.61 -26.84
C ILE A 639 16.38 -22.02 -26.55
N SER A 640 15.08 -22.16 -26.27
CA SER A 640 14.44 -23.45 -26.05
C SER A 640 14.37 -24.32 -27.31
N THR A 641 14.67 -23.78 -28.49
CA THR A 641 14.71 -24.53 -29.76
C THR A 641 16.12 -24.90 -30.20
N VAL A 642 17.14 -24.42 -29.48
CA VAL A 642 18.56 -24.66 -29.78
C VAL A 642 18.94 -26.07 -29.35
N ALA A 643 19.23 -26.95 -30.30
CA ALA A 643 19.62 -28.34 -30.08
C ALA A 643 21.12 -28.53 -29.89
N SER A 644 21.94 -27.54 -30.26
CA SER A 644 23.39 -27.63 -30.16
C SER A 644 24.08 -26.27 -30.13
N VAL A 645 25.33 -26.25 -29.67
CA VAL A 645 26.21 -25.08 -29.73
C VAL A 645 26.37 -24.57 -31.16
N ASP A 646 26.40 -25.45 -32.16
CA ASP A 646 26.51 -25.02 -33.57
C ASP A 646 25.27 -24.23 -34.03
N GLN A 647 24.07 -24.61 -33.55
CA GLN A 647 22.86 -23.84 -33.82
C GLN A 647 22.86 -22.49 -33.09
N LEU A 648 23.32 -22.45 -31.84
CA LEU A 648 23.46 -21.20 -31.09
C LEU A 648 24.39 -20.22 -31.82
N LEU A 649 25.54 -20.70 -32.28
CA LEU A 649 26.55 -19.88 -32.95
C LEU A 649 26.14 -19.49 -34.38
N GLY A 650 25.36 -20.34 -35.05
CA GLY A 650 24.81 -20.09 -36.38
C GLY A 650 23.72 -19.02 -36.40
N ASP A 651 22.98 -18.83 -35.31
CA ASP A 651 22.05 -17.70 -35.15
C ASP A 651 22.84 -16.44 -34.76
N GLN A 652 22.97 -15.51 -35.70
CA GLN A 652 23.74 -14.28 -35.50
C GLN A 652 23.21 -13.41 -34.36
N ARG A 653 21.90 -13.41 -34.12
CA ARG A 653 21.27 -12.60 -33.08
C ARG A 653 21.52 -13.22 -31.70
N LEU A 654 21.38 -14.55 -31.56
CA LEU A 654 21.73 -15.25 -30.31
C LEU A 654 23.22 -15.15 -30.00
N ASN A 655 24.09 -15.40 -30.98
CA ASN A 655 25.54 -15.33 -30.81
C ASN A 655 25.98 -13.90 -30.42
N SER A 656 25.46 -12.87 -31.11
CA SER A 656 25.74 -11.47 -30.75
C SER A 656 25.29 -11.14 -29.32
N PHE A 657 24.10 -11.59 -28.93
CA PHE A 657 23.55 -11.35 -27.60
C PHE A 657 24.40 -12.03 -26.51
N VAL A 658 24.74 -13.31 -26.68
CA VAL A 658 25.60 -14.05 -25.74
C VAL A 658 26.98 -13.41 -25.61
N ARG A 659 27.60 -13.03 -26.73
CA ARG A 659 28.86 -12.29 -26.74
C ARG A 659 28.74 -10.96 -26.00
N THR A 660 27.60 -10.31 -26.13
CA THR A 660 27.29 -9.04 -25.48
C THR A 660 27.22 -9.18 -23.96
N LEU A 661 26.39 -10.09 -23.47
CA LEU A 661 26.15 -10.30 -22.05
C LEU A 661 27.38 -10.78 -21.28
N TYR A 662 28.17 -11.68 -21.87
CA TYR A 662 29.34 -12.26 -21.20
C TYR A 662 30.65 -11.58 -21.56
N GLY A 663 30.59 -10.43 -22.25
CA GLY A 663 31.77 -9.62 -22.56
C GLY A 663 32.79 -10.34 -23.45
N VAL A 664 32.33 -11.22 -24.35
CA VAL A 664 33.21 -11.99 -25.23
C VAL A 664 33.89 -11.04 -26.21
N PRO A 665 35.24 -11.04 -26.31
CA PRO A 665 35.99 -10.21 -27.24
C PRO A 665 35.64 -10.48 -28.71
N SER A 666 35.73 -9.44 -29.54
CA SER A 666 35.39 -9.51 -30.96
C SER A 666 36.41 -10.30 -31.80
N ASP A 667 37.62 -10.48 -31.30
CA ASP A 667 38.69 -11.27 -31.89
C ASP A 667 38.63 -12.76 -31.52
N LEU A 668 37.76 -13.15 -30.57
CA LEU A 668 37.55 -14.54 -30.20
C LEU A 668 36.71 -15.27 -31.26
N ASN A 669 37.34 -16.20 -31.98
CA ASN A 669 36.71 -16.96 -33.05
C ASN A 669 35.66 -17.96 -32.54
N ASP A 670 34.73 -18.38 -33.40
CA ASP A 670 33.62 -19.27 -33.01
C ASP A 670 34.08 -20.68 -32.58
N ALA A 671 35.27 -21.15 -33.00
CA ALA A 671 35.79 -22.45 -32.57
C ALA A 671 36.26 -22.43 -31.11
N ASP A 672 36.92 -21.34 -30.69
CA ASP A 672 37.27 -21.09 -29.30
C ASP A 672 36.01 -20.87 -28.46
N LEU A 673 35.00 -20.15 -28.98
CA LEU A 673 33.72 -19.94 -28.30
C LEU A 673 32.95 -21.26 -28.12
N LYS A 674 32.95 -22.12 -29.13
CA LYS A 674 32.40 -23.48 -29.03
C LYS A 674 33.06 -24.27 -27.92
N SER A 675 34.39 -24.21 -27.84
CA SER A 675 35.16 -24.90 -26.79
C SER A 675 34.85 -24.33 -25.40
N ILE A 676 34.63 -23.02 -25.27
CA ILE A 676 34.17 -22.39 -24.01
C ILE A 676 32.78 -22.90 -23.61
N LEU A 677 31.87 -23.10 -24.56
CA LEU A 677 30.50 -23.55 -24.27
C LEU A 677 30.39 -25.05 -23.95
N THR A 678 31.39 -25.87 -24.30
CA THR A 678 31.33 -27.34 -24.09
C THR A 678 32.36 -27.89 -23.10
N ASP A 679 33.42 -27.14 -22.76
CA ASP A 679 34.47 -27.58 -21.83
C ASP A 679 34.65 -26.57 -20.70
N SER A 680 34.20 -26.94 -19.50
CA SER A 680 34.26 -26.10 -18.30
C SER A 680 35.68 -25.76 -17.86
N ALA A 681 36.66 -26.65 -18.07
CA ALA A 681 38.06 -26.41 -17.72
C ALA A 681 38.71 -25.44 -18.71
N PHE A 682 38.42 -25.60 -20.01
CA PHE A 682 38.86 -24.67 -21.03
C PHE A 682 38.28 -23.27 -20.80
N ALA A 683 36.97 -23.19 -20.52
CA ALA A 683 36.28 -21.95 -20.20
C ALA A 683 36.90 -21.24 -18.99
N ALA A 684 37.15 -21.96 -17.90
CA ALA A 684 37.82 -21.42 -16.72
C ALA A 684 39.24 -20.90 -17.04
N SER A 685 40.01 -21.64 -17.85
CA SER A 685 41.37 -21.22 -18.25
C SER A 685 41.42 -19.94 -19.08
N ARG A 686 40.33 -19.63 -19.79
CA ARG A 686 40.16 -18.43 -20.62
C ARG A 686 39.39 -17.31 -19.90
N GLY A 687 38.95 -17.51 -18.65
CA GLY A 687 38.19 -16.53 -17.87
C GLY A 687 36.69 -16.48 -18.18
N PHE A 688 36.14 -17.47 -18.90
CA PHE A 688 34.74 -17.54 -19.32
C PHE A 688 33.93 -18.62 -18.59
N GLY A 689 34.30 -18.96 -17.34
CA GLY A 689 33.60 -19.96 -16.55
C GLY A 689 32.11 -19.63 -16.31
N SER A 690 31.77 -18.35 -16.15
CA SER A 690 30.38 -17.90 -16.01
C SER A 690 29.56 -18.08 -17.29
N LEU A 691 30.19 -17.91 -18.47
CA LEU A 691 29.55 -18.16 -19.75
C LEU A 691 29.28 -19.66 -19.96
N ASN A 692 30.23 -20.53 -19.61
CA ASN A 692 30.00 -21.98 -19.66
C ASN A 692 28.87 -22.41 -18.71
N ALA A 693 28.90 -21.92 -17.47
CA ALA A 693 27.87 -22.21 -16.47
C ALA A 693 26.49 -21.66 -16.82
N ALA A 694 26.39 -20.75 -17.79
CA ALA A 694 25.12 -20.23 -18.28
C ALA A 694 24.37 -21.23 -19.17
N PHE A 695 24.99 -22.32 -19.63
CA PHE A 695 24.37 -23.29 -20.53
C PHE A 695 24.45 -24.71 -19.99
N SER A 696 23.64 -25.59 -20.57
CA SER A 696 23.53 -27.00 -20.21
C SER A 696 23.89 -27.93 -21.38
N PHE A 697 24.79 -27.48 -22.28
CA PHE A 697 25.27 -28.30 -23.39
C PHE A 697 26.15 -29.45 -22.90
N ALA A 698 26.03 -30.62 -23.54
CA ALA A 698 26.93 -31.73 -23.36
C ALA A 698 28.31 -31.44 -23.99
N ALA A 699 29.30 -32.27 -23.67
CA ALA A 699 30.68 -32.12 -24.16
C ALA A 699 30.79 -32.20 -25.70
N ASP A 700 29.86 -32.90 -26.36
CA ASP A 700 29.77 -32.95 -27.82
C ASP A 700 29.06 -31.74 -28.44
N GLY A 701 28.59 -30.80 -27.60
CA GLY A 701 27.88 -29.60 -27.98
C GLY A 701 26.38 -29.79 -28.19
N SER A 702 25.82 -30.97 -27.93
CA SER A 702 24.37 -31.20 -28.00
C SER A 702 23.64 -30.72 -26.75
N ALA A 703 22.37 -30.34 -26.89
CA ALA A 703 21.43 -30.13 -25.80
C ALA A 703 20.43 -31.29 -25.74
N ALA A 704 20.04 -31.69 -24.53
CA ALA A 704 19.07 -32.76 -24.36
C ALA A 704 17.67 -32.30 -24.83
N PRO A 705 16.92 -33.12 -25.59
CA PRO A 705 15.53 -32.81 -25.89
C PRO A 705 14.70 -32.78 -24.60
N VAL A 706 13.79 -31.82 -24.49
CA VAL A 706 12.89 -31.72 -23.35
C VAL A 706 11.77 -32.74 -23.50
N SER A 707 11.69 -33.67 -22.54
CA SER A 707 10.50 -34.49 -22.32
C SER A 707 9.83 -33.99 -21.04
N GLY A 708 8.63 -33.41 -21.15
CA GLY A 708 7.91 -32.86 -20.00
C GLY A 708 6.86 -31.83 -20.41
N PRO A 709 5.96 -31.45 -19.49
CA PRO A 709 4.83 -30.61 -19.84
C PRO A 709 5.24 -29.15 -20.08
N GLN A 710 6.47 -28.74 -19.77
CA GLN A 710 6.99 -27.38 -20.00
C GLN A 710 8.40 -27.42 -20.57
N ASN A 711 8.74 -26.49 -21.45
CA ASN A 711 10.11 -26.17 -21.82
C ASN A 711 10.72 -25.12 -20.87
N SER A 712 12.00 -24.80 -21.02
CA SER A 712 12.70 -23.88 -20.11
C SER A 712 12.08 -22.48 -20.02
N THR A 713 11.53 -21.95 -21.11
CA THR A 713 10.87 -20.63 -21.14
C THR A 713 9.54 -20.67 -20.39
N GLN A 714 8.69 -21.65 -20.72
CA GLN A 714 7.39 -21.85 -20.04
C GLN A 714 7.55 -22.11 -18.54
N LEU A 715 8.60 -22.88 -18.19
CA LEU A 715 8.95 -23.16 -16.81
C LEU A 715 9.38 -21.88 -16.07
N LEU A 716 10.24 -21.05 -16.68
CA LEU A 716 10.61 -19.75 -16.13
C LEU A 716 9.38 -18.86 -15.90
N ASP A 717 8.53 -18.69 -16.92
CA ASP A 717 7.32 -17.86 -16.84
C ASP A 717 6.41 -18.26 -15.68
N THR A 718 6.26 -19.57 -15.47
CA THR A 718 5.46 -20.11 -14.36
C THR A 718 6.12 -19.80 -13.01
N THR A 719 7.44 -19.98 -12.90
CA THR A 719 8.14 -19.72 -11.63
C THR A 719 8.25 -18.24 -11.28
N ASP A 720 8.40 -17.37 -12.26
CA ASP A 720 8.41 -15.92 -12.07
C ASP A 720 7.00 -15.44 -11.71
N GLY A 721 5.98 -15.97 -12.39
CA GLY A 721 4.58 -15.72 -12.09
C GLY A 721 4.22 -16.08 -10.64
N TYR A 722 4.74 -17.19 -10.12
CA TYR A 722 4.57 -17.56 -8.71
C TYR A 722 5.35 -16.64 -7.77
N SER A 723 6.61 -16.34 -8.09
CA SER A 723 7.50 -15.54 -7.24
C SER A 723 6.98 -14.12 -7.00
N VAL A 724 6.20 -13.58 -7.94
CA VAL A 724 5.57 -12.26 -7.82
C VAL A 724 4.24 -12.28 -7.07
N ARG A 725 3.59 -13.45 -6.94
CA ARG A 725 2.18 -13.54 -6.52
C ARG A 725 1.91 -14.45 -5.32
N TYR A 726 2.94 -15.07 -4.74
CA TYR A 726 2.75 -16.02 -3.65
C TYR A 726 2.09 -15.40 -2.41
N ASP A 727 2.19 -14.08 -2.25
CA ASP A 727 1.62 -13.28 -1.16
C ASP A 727 0.36 -12.49 -1.56
N ASP A 728 -0.07 -12.52 -2.83
CA ASP A 728 -1.27 -11.80 -3.30
C ASP A 728 -2.52 -12.18 -2.49
N ALA A 729 -2.77 -13.49 -2.33
CA ALA A 729 -3.93 -13.99 -1.59
C ALA A 729 -3.88 -13.62 -0.10
N GLN A 730 -2.68 -13.48 0.46
CA GLN A 730 -2.50 -12.98 1.83
C GLN A 730 -2.85 -11.49 1.89
N GLN A 731 -2.36 -10.69 0.95
CA GLN A 731 -2.62 -9.25 0.91
C GLN A 731 -4.12 -8.97 0.75
N GLU A 732 -4.81 -9.71 -0.12
CA GLU A 732 -6.26 -9.64 -0.28
C GLU A 732 -6.98 -9.96 1.06
N ALA A 733 -6.57 -11.03 1.75
CA ALA A 733 -7.16 -11.37 3.06
C ALA A 733 -6.88 -10.32 4.15
N ILE A 734 -5.73 -9.65 4.10
CA ILE A 734 -5.41 -8.52 4.99
C ILE A 734 -6.31 -7.34 4.68
N ASP A 735 -6.45 -6.99 3.40
CA ASP A 735 -7.28 -5.88 2.94
C ASP A 735 -8.75 -6.10 3.30
N ASP A 736 -9.27 -7.31 3.13
CA ASP A 736 -10.62 -7.71 3.55
C ASP A 736 -10.81 -7.61 5.06
N ALA A 737 -9.82 -8.08 5.85
CA ALA A 737 -9.87 -7.96 7.30
C ALA A 737 -9.86 -6.50 7.77
N VAL A 738 -9.06 -5.64 7.13
CA VAL A 738 -8.99 -4.20 7.39
C VAL A 738 -10.30 -3.52 7.01
N ALA A 739 -10.87 -3.85 5.85
CA ALA A 739 -12.16 -3.32 5.42
C ALA A 739 -13.28 -3.69 6.39
N ASN A 740 -13.33 -4.96 6.82
CA ASN A 740 -14.28 -5.42 7.84
C ASN A 740 -14.06 -4.71 9.19
N TYR A 741 -12.82 -4.50 9.61
CA TYR A 741 -12.50 -3.78 10.84
C TYR A 741 -13.04 -2.35 10.82
N LYS A 742 -12.75 -1.61 9.74
CA LYS A 742 -13.22 -0.23 9.53
C LYS A 742 -14.74 -0.13 9.56
N ASP A 743 -15.42 -1.01 8.82
CA ASP A 743 -16.89 -1.04 8.80
C ASP A 743 -17.46 -1.32 10.20
N ARG A 744 -16.89 -2.31 10.89
CA ARG A 744 -17.33 -2.71 12.24
C ARG A 744 -17.04 -1.68 13.31
N LEU A 745 -16.02 -0.83 13.15
CA LEU A 745 -15.70 0.24 14.10
C LEU A 745 -16.42 1.56 13.86
N SER A 746 -17.16 1.70 12.76
CA SER A 746 -17.96 2.90 12.52
C SER A 746 -18.91 3.23 13.68
N ASP A 747 -19.17 4.53 13.88
CA ASP A 747 -19.90 5.08 15.05
C ASP A 747 -21.29 4.47 15.27
N ASP A 748 -21.92 3.95 14.22
CA ASP A 748 -23.22 3.30 14.32
C ASP A 748 -23.16 1.85 14.83
N ASN A 749 -22.02 1.18 14.68
CA ASN A 749 -21.83 -0.24 14.98
C ASN A 749 -21.24 -0.50 16.37
N VAL A 750 -20.31 0.34 16.85
CA VAL A 750 -19.72 0.20 18.18
C VAL A 750 -20.06 1.42 19.03
N LYS A 751 -20.76 1.21 20.15
CA LYS A 751 -21.11 2.27 21.12
C LYS A 751 -20.63 1.98 22.54
N LYS A 752 -20.20 0.75 22.77
CA LYS A 752 -19.72 0.23 24.06
C LYS A 752 -18.81 -0.98 23.85
N VAL A 753 -18.05 -1.33 24.88
CA VAL A 753 -17.15 -2.50 24.93
C VAL A 753 -17.84 -3.79 24.50
N ASP A 754 -19.12 -3.96 24.83
CA ASP A 754 -19.85 -5.17 24.47
C ASP A 754 -20.07 -5.33 22.96
N ASP A 755 -20.19 -4.22 22.23
CA ASP A 755 -20.38 -4.22 20.77
C ASP A 755 -19.06 -4.53 20.05
N PHE A 756 -17.94 -3.95 20.53
CA PHE A 756 -16.59 -4.24 20.05
C PHE A 756 -16.23 -5.74 20.17
N LEU A 757 -16.63 -6.39 21.27
CA LEU A 757 -16.29 -7.80 21.55
C LEU A 757 -17.19 -8.83 20.83
N ARG A 758 -18.13 -8.40 19.98
CA ARG A 758 -18.98 -9.32 19.21
C ARG A 758 -18.21 -9.90 18.03
N SER A 759 -18.34 -11.20 17.83
CA SER A 759 -17.89 -11.85 16.59
C SER A 759 -18.76 -11.40 15.41
N ASN A 760 -18.20 -11.45 14.20
CA ASN A 760 -18.88 -11.11 12.93
C ASN A 760 -20.27 -11.75 12.84
N LYS A 761 -20.33 -13.07 13.07
CA LYS A 761 -21.55 -13.89 13.13
C LYS A 761 -22.71 -13.40 14.01
N THR A 762 -22.43 -12.56 15.00
CA THR A 762 -23.45 -12.09 15.97
C THR A 762 -23.62 -10.58 15.96
N ALA A 763 -22.82 -9.87 15.17
CA ALA A 763 -22.83 -8.43 15.09
C ALA A 763 -23.82 -7.93 14.04
N ASP A 764 -23.94 -8.65 12.92
CA ASP A 764 -24.74 -8.25 11.76
C ASP A 764 -25.45 -9.46 11.10
N LEU A 765 -25.98 -9.25 9.89
CA LEU A 765 -26.64 -10.28 9.06
C LEU A 765 -25.80 -10.67 7.82
N ASP A 766 -24.66 -10.02 7.62
CA ASP A 766 -23.74 -10.36 6.55
C ASP A 766 -23.03 -11.66 6.92
N LYS A 767 -22.97 -12.58 5.95
CA LYS A 767 -22.31 -13.88 6.13
C LYS A 767 -20.99 -13.94 5.39
N SER A 768 -20.70 -12.94 4.56
CA SER A 768 -19.46 -12.88 3.78
C SER A 768 -18.26 -12.63 4.71
N ASN A 769 -18.44 -11.87 5.78
CA ASN A 769 -17.41 -11.55 6.77
C ASN A 769 -17.30 -12.58 7.91
N ASP A 770 -18.14 -13.62 7.96
CA ASP A 770 -18.20 -14.58 9.08
C ASP A 770 -16.87 -15.30 9.34
N ASN A 771 -16.05 -15.45 8.29
CA ASN A 771 -14.74 -16.11 8.35
C ASN A 771 -13.58 -15.12 8.50
N LEU A 772 -13.83 -13.81 8.44
CA LEU A 772 -12.80 -12.79 8.65
C LEU A 772 -12.51 -12.61 10.15
N PRO A 773 -11.34 -12.09 10.52
CA PRO A 773 -11.07 -11.67 11.89
C PRO A 773 -12.09 -10.63 12.37
N ASP A 774 -12.60 -10.79 13.59
CA ASP A 774 -13.41 -9.75 14.24
C ASP A 774 -12.51 -8.64 14.83
N PRO A 775 -13.06 -7.46 15.20
CA PRO A 775 -12.26 -6.35 15.73
C PRO A 775 -11.39 -6.71 16.94
N TYR A 776 -11.86 -7.62 17.80
CA TYR A 776 -11.11 -8.10 18.94
C TYR A 776 -9.92 -8.95 18.52
N GLN A 777 -10.09 -9.87 17.57
CA GLN A 777 -9.01 -10.72 17.05
C GLN A 777 -7.95 -9.90 16.32
N MET A 778 -8.38 -8.92 15.52
CA MET A 778 -7.47 -8.01 14.84
C MET A 778 -6.63 -7.19 15.84
N ALA A 779 -7.27 -6.64 16.88
CA ALA A 779 -6.58 -5.90 17.93
C ALA A 779 -5.57 -6.78 18.69
N LEU A 780 -5.91 -8.02 19.02
CA LEU A 780 -4.95 -8.92 19.66
C LEU A 780 -3.73 -9.19 18.78
N ARG A 781 -3.95 -9.52 17.50
CA ARG A 781 -2.86 -9.80 16.55
C ARG A 781 -1.97 -8.58 16.35
N ALA A 782 -2.54 -7.38 16.23
CA ALA A 782 -1.79 -6.13 16.09
C ALA A 782 -0.76 -5.93 17.23
N TYR A 783 -1.12 -6.32 18.46
CA TYR A 783 -0.23 -6.21 19.62
C TYR A 783 0.54 -7.51 19.93
N GLY A 784 0.57 -8.48 19.01
CA GLY A 784 1.29 -9.75 19.20
C GLY A 784 0.73 -10.61 20.33
N LEU A 785 -0.59 -10.54 20.55
CA LEU A 785 -1.33 -11.29 21.57
C LEU A 785 -2.29 -12.28 20.89
N THR A 786 -2.73 -13.28 21.65
CA THR A 786 -3.71 -14.27 21.21
C THR A 786 -4.92 -14.30 22.14
N GLU A 787 -5.99 -15.01 21.74
CA GLU A 787 -7.15 -15.21 22.61
C GLU A 787 -6.80 -16.00 23.89
N GLN A 788 -5.70 -16.77 23.87
CA GLN A 788 -5.20 -17.47 25.06
C GLN A 788 -4.54 -16.50 26.04
N ASP A 789 -3.79 -15.50 25.54
CA ASP A 789 -3.16 -14.47 26.37
C ASP A 789 -4.20 -13.55 27.01
N VAL A 790 -5.19 -13.12 26.23
CA VAL A 790 -6.23 -12.18 26.70
C VAL A 790 -7.62 -12.63 26.24
N PRO A 791 -8.30 -13.51 27.01
CA PRO A 791 -9.66 -13.95 26.70
C PRO A 791 -10.66 -12.78 26.67
N ARG A 792 -11.74 -12.88 25.88
CA ARG A 792 -12.78 -11.82 25.75
C ARG A 792 -13.31 -11.30 27.10
N SER A 793 -13.43 -12.15 28.13
CA SER A 793 -13.85 -11.74 29.49
C SER A 793 -12.82 -10.85 30.18
N THR A 794 -11.54 -11.11 29.96
CA THR A 794 -10.42 -10.31 30.46
C THR A 794 -10.34 -9.00 29.69
N MET A 795 -10.44 -9.07 28.35
CA MET A 795 -10.48 -7.89 27.49
C MET A 795 -11.62 -6.93 27.89
N ARG A 796 -12.82 -7.46 28.19
CA ARG A 796 -13.96 -6.67 28.67
C ARG A 796 -13.64 -5.87 29.94
N LYS A 797 -12.85 -6.43 30.86
CA LYS A 797 -12.43 -5.74 32.09
C LYS A 797 -11.34 -4.72 31.80
N LEU A 798 -10.38 -5.08 30.94
CA LEU A 798 -9.28 -4.20 30.52
C LEU A 798 -9.83 -2.93 29.85
N LEU A 799 -10.73 -3.05 28.88
CA LEU A 799 -11.33 -1.90 28.18
C LEU A 799 -12.27 -1.04 29.06
N LYS A 800 -12.65 -1.51 30.26
CA LYS A 800 -13.40 -0.72 31.25
C LYS A 800 -12.51 -0.14 32.35
N SER A 801 -11.22 -0.42 32.30
CA SER A 801 -10.25 0.05 33.28
C SER A 801 -9.49 1.24 32.72
N ASP A 802 -8.99 2.12 33.58
CA ASP A 802 -8.15 3.24 33.13
C ASP A 802 -6.76 2.70 32.75
N PRO A 803 -6.33 2.79 31.47
CA PRO A 803 -5.01 2.32 31.04
C PRO A 803 -3.88 3.29 31.40
N TYR A 804 -4.21 4.41 32.05
CA TYR A 804 -3.26 5.39 32.54
C TYR A 804 -3.11 5.36 34.06
N ASP A 805 -3.87 4.52 34.78
CA ASP A 805 -3.68 4.31 36.20
C ASP A 805 -2.51 3.34 36.46
N PRO A 806 -1.37 3.81 37.02
CA PRO A 806 -0.20 2.97 37.25
C PRO A 806 -0.41 1.89 38.33
N GLU A 807 -1.45 2.01 39.15
CA GLU A 807 -1.84 1.02 40.16
C GLU A 807 -3.12 0.26 39.75
N GLY A 808 -3.63 0.55 38.55
CA GLY A 808 -4.88 0.03 38.03
C GLY A 808 -4.82 -1.41 37.53
N TYR A 809 -5.98 -1.93 37.13
CA TYR A 809 -6.12 -3.30 36.64
C TYR A 809 -5.27 -3.57 35.38
N VAL A 810 -5.15 -2.61 34.47
CA VAL A 810 -4.30 -2.74 33.27
C VAL A 810 -2.83 -2.90 33.65
N ALA A 811 -2.30 -2.00 34.49
CA ALA A 811 -0.91 -2.03 34.94
C ALA A 811 -0.55 -3.31 35.72
N SER A 812 -1.52 -3.97 36.36
CA SER A 812 -1.31 -5.22 37.10
C SER A 812 -0.77 -6.39 36.26
N PHE A 813 -0.98 -6.37 34.94
CA PHE A 813 -0.48 -7.40 34.01
C PHE A 813 1.02 -7.27 33.73
N LYS A 814 1.61 -6.10 33.95
CA LYS A 814 3.04 -5.82 33.67
C LYS A 814 3.47 -6.18 32.23
N ASP A 815 2.54 -6.07 31.28
CA ASP A 815 2.77 -6.30 29.86
C ASP A 815 2.41 -5.04 29.08
N GLU A 816 3.42 -4.39 28.50
CA GLU A 816 3.23 -3.15 27.74
C GLU A 816 2.34 -3.35 26.51
N ARG A 817 2.30 -4.56 25.92
CA ARG A 817 1.43 -4.87 24.78
C ARG A 817 -0.04 -4.74 25.18
N ILE A 818 -0.40 -5.25 26.36
CA ILE A 818 -1.75 -5.14 26.90
C ILE A 818 -2.07 -3.67 27.21
N THR A 819 -1.16 -2.95 27.84
CA THR A 819 -1.35 -1.51 28.13
C THR A 819 -1.59 -0.71 26.86
N ASN A 820 -0.76 -0.91 25.83
CA ASN A 820 -0.87 -0.19 24.56
C ASN A 820 -2.13 -0.58 23.78
N LEU A 821 -2.52 -1.86 23.81
CA LEU A 821 -3.78 -2.32 23.24
C LEU A 821 -4.97 -1.58 23.87
N VAL A 822 -5.04 -1.48 25.20
CA VAL A 822 -6.16 -0.80 25.86
C VAL A 822 -6.16 0.70 25.55
N ARG A 823 -4.98 1.34 25.45
CA ARG A 823 -4.84 2.75 25.04
C ARG A 823 -5.24 3.02 23.59
N ALA A 824 -5.29 2.00 22.75
CA ALA A 824 -5.75 2.14 21.37
C ALA A 824 -7.26 2.42 21.30
N PHE A 825 -8.02 2.23 22.38
CA PHE A 825 -9.48 2.39 22.39
C PHE A 825 -9.95 3.41 23.43
N ASN A 826 -10.96 4.19 23.08
CA ASN A 826 -11.50 5.28 23.90
C ASN A 826 -12.76 4.87 24.68
N PHE A 827 -12.67 3.79 25.46
CA PHE A 827 -13.77 3.39 26.34
C PHE A 827 -13.65 4.01 27.73
N GLY A 828 -14.78 4.44 28.29
CA GLY A 828 -14.91 4.90 29.67
C GLY A 828 -15.08 3.74 30.65
N SER A 829 -15.02 4.05 31.95
CA SER A 829 -15.18 3.04 33.01
C SER A 829 -16.60 2.44 33.09
N ASP A 830 -17.60 3.12 32.53
CA ASP A 830 -18.95 2.56 32.33
C ASP A 830 -19.04 1.61 31.11
N GLY A 831 -17.96 1.51 30.34
CA GLY A 831 -17.83 0.70 29.14
C GLY A 831 -18.44 1.32 27.89
N LYS A 832 -18.87 2.59 27.91
CA LYS A 832 -19.29 3.33 26.72
C LYS A 832 -18.11 4.05 26.09
N ILE A 833 -18.28 4.52 24.86
CA ILE A 833 -17.29 5.41 24.24
C ILE A 833 -17.17 6.71 25.06
N ALA A 834 -15.95 7.18 25.21
CA ALA A 834 -15.58 8.41 25.88
C ALA A 834 -14.55 9.17 25.03
N SER A 835 -14.33 10.46 25.30
CA SER A 835 -13.35 11.25 24.54
C SER A 835 -11.94 10.66 24.65
N GLU A 836 -11.18 10.78 23.55
CA GLU A 836 -9.76 10.43 23.51
C GLU A 836 -8.98 11.23 24.58
N VAL A 837 -8.05 10.56 25.25
CA VAL A 837 -7.13 11.21 26.19
C VAL A 837 -6.00 11.85 25.39
N GLN A 838 -6.13 13.15 25.10
CA GLN A 838 -5.13 13.95 24.40
C GLN A 838 -4.33 14.81 25.37
N ALA A 839 -3.09 15.18 25.02
CA ALA A 839 -2.26 16.06 25.85
C ALA A 839 -2.88 17.45 26.07
N LEU A 840 -3.58 17.99 25.07
CA LEU A 840 -4.35 19.23 25.12
C LEU A 840 -5.74 19.00 24.53
N SER A 841 -6.76 19.69 25.04
CA SER A 841 -8.08 19.66 24.42
C SER A 841 -8.11 20.49 23.12
N PRO A 842 -9.04 20.21 22.18
CA PRO A 842 -9.21 21.01 20.96
C PRO A 842 -9.38 22.50 21.21
N ALA A 843 -10.16 22.86 22.24
CA ALA A 843 -10.40 24.25 22.64
C ALA A 843 -9.10 24.95 23.10
N VAL A 844 -8.24 24.25 23.83
CA VAL A 844 -6.94 24.77 24.28
C VAL A 844 -5.94 24.85 23.13
N MET A 845 -5.91 23.87 22.23
CA MET A 845 -5.09 23.94 21.03
C MET A 845 -5.45 25.16 20.17
N ALA A 846 -6.74 25.42 19.99
CA ALA A 846 -7.23 26.61 19.29
C ALA A 846 -6.85 27.92 19.98
N LYS A 847 -6.97 27.98 21.33
CA LYS A 847 -6.47 29.12 22.13
C LYS A 847 -4.99 29.39 21.85
N TYR A 848 -4.14 28.37 21.91
CA TYR A 848 -2.71 28.54 21.63
C TYR A 848 -2.44 28.94 20.18
N ALA A 849 -3.17 28.38 19.22
CA ALA A 849 -3.07 28.76 17.82
C ALA A 849 -3.38 30.24 17.59
N THR A 850 -4.49 30.73 18.14
CA THR A 850 -4.91 32.14 18.05
C THR A 850 -3.91 33.06 18.73
N ASN A 851 -3.48 32.72 19.95
CA ASN A 851 -2.51 33.54 20.68
C ASN A 851 -1.15 33.59 19.96
N TYR A 852 -0.69 32.46 19.41
CA TYR A 852 0.55 32.40 18.63
C TYR A 852 0.47 33.29 17.40
N LYS A 853 -0.59 33.18 16.59
CA LYS A 853 -0.79 34.04 15.40
C LYS A 853 -0.79 35.51 15.77
N SER A 854 -1.55 35.87 16.82
CA SER A 854 -1.67 37.24 17.27
C SER A 854 -0.33 37.84 17.69
N ARG A 855 0.48 37.06 18.45
CA ARG A 855 1.81 37.46 18.89
C ARG A 855 2.83 37.51 17.74
N ALA A 856 2.75 36.59 16.77
CA ALA A 856 3.64 36.56 15.62
C ALA A 856 3.53 37.81 14.73
N THR A 857 2.34 38.42 14.68
CA THR A 857 2.08 39.66 13.91
C THR A 857 2.06 40.94 14.77
N MET A 858 2.34 40.81 16.07
CA MET A 858 2.19 41.91 17.02
C MET A 858 3.12 43.09 16.68
N GLY A 859 2.54 44.29 16.55
CA GLY A 859 3.29 45.52 16.28
C GLY A 859 3.77 45.69 14.83
N MET A 860 3.44 44.76 13.93
CA MET A 860 3.73 44.89 12.50
C MET A 860 2.72 45.80 11.80
N ASP A 861 3.21 46.66 10.91
CA ASP A 861 2.38 47.46 10.02
C ASP A 861 1.83 46.60 8.86
N ASP A 862 0.68 46.99 8.32
CA ASP A 862 0.05 46.26 7.22
C ASP A 862 0.93 46.29 5.96
N GLY A 863 1.05 45.13 5.29
CA GLY A 863 1.88 44.94 4.11
C GLY A 863 2.53 43.56 4.03
N SER A 864 3.36 43.35 3.02
CA SER A 864 3.90 42.03 2.65
C SER A 864 4.65 41.30 3.76
N LEU A 865 5.30 42.02 4.69
CA LEU A 865 5.98 41.43 5.84
C LEU A 865 5.00 40.84 6.86
N LYS A 866 3.90 41.55 7.15
CA LYS A 866 2.85 41.06 8.06
C LYS A 866 2.08 39.92 7.40
N ASP A 867 1.83 39.99 6.10
CA ASP A 867 1.20 38.91 5.33
C ASP A 867 2.05 37.64 5.37
N LYS A 868 3.37 37.77 5.18
CA LYS A 868 4.31 36.65 5.31
C LYS A 868 4.31 36.09 6.73
N ALA A 869 4.40 36.94 7.75
CA ALA A 869 4.38 36.49 9.15
C ALA A 869 3.07 35.77 9.51
N ALA A 870 1.92 36.24 9.02
CA ALA A 870 0.63 35.58 9.20
C ALA A 870 0.57 34.20 8.51
N LYS A 871 1.15 34.09 7.30
CA LYS A 871 1.27 32.82 6.59
C LYS A 871 2.19 31.83 7.33
N ASP A 872 3.36 32.29 7.76
CA ASP A 872 4.32 31.49 8.54
C ASP A 872 3.70 31.02 9.87
N ALA A 873 2.95 31.90 10.54
CA ALA A 873 2.23 31.55 11.76
C ALA A 873 1.13 30.51 11.52
N THR A 874 0.44 30.57 10.38
CA THR A 874 -0.56 29.55 9.99
C THR A 874 0.11 28.20 9.74
N THR A 875 1.26 28.17 9.07
CA THR A 875 2.06 26.94 8.91
C THR A 875 2.48 26.37 10.27
N ALA A 876 2.96 27.21 11.19
CA ALA A 876 3.35 26.78 12.52
C ALA A 876 2.18 26.20 13.32
N VAL A 877 0.98 26.79 13.21
CA VAL A 877 -0.26 26.31 13.85
C VAL A 877 -0.65 24.93 13.32
N ASN A 878 -0.60 24.72 11.99
CA ASN A 878 -0.92 23.42 11.40
C ASN A 878 0.08 22.34 11.86
N ASN A 879 1.37 22.69 11.93
CA ASN A 879 2.40 21.78 12.45
C ASN A 879 2.22 21.49 13.94
N PHE A 880 1.79 22.49 14.73
CA PHE A 880 1.50 22.32 16.14
C PHE A 880 0.33 21.35 16.36
N ALA A 881 -0.79 21.53 15.65
CA ALA A 881 -1.94 20.64 15.75
C ALA A 881 -1.57 19.18 15.40
N LYS A 882 -0.82 18.97 14.31
CA LYS A 882 -0.33 17.64 13.91
C LYS A 882 0.60 17.03 14.96
N GLY A 883 1.62 17.77 15.38
CA GLY A 883 2.59 17.24 16.34
C GLY A 883 1.98 17.00 17.72
N MET A 884 0.98 17.78 18.15
CA MET A 884 0.31 17.54 19.43
C MET A 884 -0.54 16.26 19.44
N ALA A 885 -1.03 15.78 18.30
CA ALA A 885 -1.76 14.51 18.23
C ALA A 885 -0.87 13.29 18.55
N GLU A 886 0.43 13.41 18.27
CA GLU A 886 1.46 12.39 18.52
C GLU A 886 1.96 12.39 19.98
N VAL A 887 1.66 13.42 20.77
CA VAL A 887 2.15 13.55 22.15
C VAL A 887 1.37 12.62 23.08
N LYS A 888 2.01 11.54 23.55
CA LYS A 888 1.42 10.56 24.49
C LYS A 888 2.00 10.65 25.92
N SER A 889 3.04 11.46 26.11
CA SER A 889 3.67 11.74 27.40
C SER A 889 4.30 13.13 27.45
N LEU A 890 4.66 13.58 28.65
CA LEU A 890 5.44 14.79 28.85
C LEU A 890 6.79 14.70 28.14
N ASP A 891 7.39 13.52 28.07
CA ASP A 891 8.67 13.31 27.37
C ASP A 891 8.55 13.59 25.88
N ASP A 892 7.48 13.11 25.24
CA ASP A 892 7.23 13.35 23.82
C ASP A 892 7.06 14.85 23.54
N PHE A 893 6.33 15.54 24.43
CA PHE A 893 6.16 16.99 24.34
C PHE A 893 7.49 17.73 24.49
N LEU A 894 8.27 17.39 25.52
CA LEU A 894 9.51 18.09 25.87
C LEU A 894 10.64 17.86 24.85
N LYS A 895 10.75 16.66 24.26
CA LYS A 895 11.73 16.35 23.21
C LYS A 895 11.45 17.11 21.91
N ASN A 896 10.24 17.61 21.71
CA ASN A 896 9.86 18.36 20.51
C ASN A 896 9.97 19.87 20.73
N ASP A 897 11.17 20.42 20.45
CA ASP A 897 11.47 21.86 20.58
C ASP A 897 10.49 22.78 19.86
N LYS A 898 9.88 22.31 18.77
CA LYS A 898 8.89 23.11 18.01
C LYS A 898 7.59 23.23 18.80
N LEU A 899 7.13 22.14 19.42
CA LEU A 899 5.90 22.14 20.23
C LEU A 899 6.09 22.94 21.52
N THR A 900 7.19 22.72 22.24
CA THR A 900 7.51 23.49 23.46
C THR A 900 7.67 24.98 23.15
N SER A 901 8.42 25.32 22.10
CA SER A 901 8.59 26.72 21.67
C SER A 901 7.28 27.36 21.24
N PHE A 902 6.38 26.61 20.60
CA PHE A 902 5.08 27.12 20.18
C PHE A 902 4.23 27.49 21.38
N VAL A 903 4.09 26.58 22.36
CA VAL A 903 3.33 26.81 23.60
C VAL A 903 3.91 27.96 24.40
N LEU A 904 5.23 28.04 24.53
CA LEU A 904 5.90 29.15 25.22
C LEU A 904 5.61 30.48 24.54
N LYS A 905 5.80 30.57 23.21
CA LYS A 905 5.52 31.80 22.45
C LYS A 905 4.05 32.19 22.51
N ALA A 906 3.13 31.23 22.40
CA ALA A 906 1.69 31.49 22.51
C ALA A 906 1.32 32.11 23.87
N ASN A 907 2.04 31.75 24.92
CA ASN A 907 1.87 32.29 26.28
C ASN A 907 2.79 33.47 26.61
N GLY A 908 3.50 34.04 25.62
CA GLY A 908 4.31 35.25 25.80
C GLY A 908 5.71 35.03 26.36
N PHE A 909 6.17 33.78 26.46
CA PHE A 909 7.50 33.43 26.91
C PHE A 909 8.51 33.40 25.76
N ASP A 910 9.76 33.79 26.06
CA ASP A 910 10.90 33.57 25.18
C ASP A 910 11.41 32.14 25.39
N PRO A 911 11.31 31.24 24.39
CA PRO A 911 11.73 29.84 24.55
C PRO A 911 13.20 29.70 24.97
N LYS A 912 14.06 30.67 24.63
CA LYS A 912 15.49 30.62 24.98
C LYS A 912 15.76 30.70 26.48
N LYS A 913 14.77 31.09 27.29
CA LYS A 913 14.89 31.21 28.75
C LYS A 913 14.54 29.93 29.49
N PHE A 914 14.01 28.91 28.81
CA PHE A 914 13.50 27.70 29.42
C PHE A 914 14.11 26.48 28.74
N ASP A 915 14.96 25.76 29.45
CA ASP A 915 15.48 24.47 29.01
C ASP A 915 14.52 23.33 29.37
N GLU A 916 14.78 22.14 28.80
CA GLU A 916 13.96 20.95 29.01
C GLU A 916 13.84 20.59 30.50
N GLU A 917 14.93 20.67 31.25
CA GLU A 917 14.95 20.32 32.69
C GLU A 917 14.07 21.26 33.52
N THR A 918 14.10 22.57 33.22
CA THR A 918 13.25 23.55 33.88
C THR A 918 11.78 23.31 33.56
N LEU A 919 11.45 23.08 32.28
CA LEU A 919 10.07 22.77 31.89
C LEU A 919 9.58 21.47 32.53
N ARG A 920 10.42 20.43 32.57
CA ARG A 920 10.13 19.17 33.25
C ARG A 920 9.76 19.39 34.71
N LYS A 921 10.56 20.17 35.47
CA LYS A 921 10.26 20.51 36.88
C LYS A 921 8.94 21.29 37.03
N ILE A 922 8.61 22.14 36.07
CA ILE A 922 7.36 22.90 36.05
C ILE A 922 6.17 21.95 35.85
N PHE A 923 6.22 21.06 34.84
CA PHE A 923 5.12 20.17 34.48
C PHE A 923 4.90 19.02 35.49
N THR A 924 5.95 18.53 36.16
CA THR A 924 5.83 17.47 37.18
C THR A 924 5.55 17.99 38.59
N SER A 925 5.51 19.33 38.77
CA SER A 925 5.16 19.92 40.06
C SER A 925 3.68 19.79 40.38
N ASP A 926 3.36 19.39 41.61
CA ASP A 926 1.98 19.37 42.11
C ASP A 926 1.42 20.81 42.18
N PRO A 927 0.35 21.13 41.41
CA PRO A 927 -0.27 22.45 41.44
C PRO A 927 -1.01 22.75 42.75
N SER A 928 -1.40 21.72 43.52
CA SER A 928 -2.10 21.86 44.79
C SER A 928 -1.17 22.11 45.99
N ASP A 929 0.10 21.71 45.91
CA ASP A 929 1.09 21.95 46.96
C ASP A 929 1.59 23.40 46.92
N PRO A 930 1.31 24.24 47.94
CA PRO A 930 1.75 25.63 47.98
C PRO A 930 3.28 25.80 47.97
N LYS A 931 4.04 24.74 48.28
CA LYS A 931 5.51 24.73 48.32
C LYS A 931 6.15 24.21 47.03
N SER A 932 5.36 23.76 46.06
CA SER A 932 5.88 23.21 44.80
C SER A 932 6.69 24.24 44.01
N TYR A 933 7.53 23.76 43.09
CA TYR A 933 8.32 24.65 42.22
C TYR A 933 7.40 25.55 41.38
N LEU A 934 6.31 24.98 40.84
CA LEU A 934 5.26 25.71 40.13
C LEU A 934 4.64 26.86 40.96
N ASN A 935 4.43 26.64 42.26
CA ASN A 935 3.78 27.64 43.13
C ASN A 935 4.74 28.68 43.74
N THR A 936 6.05 28.42 43.74
CA THR A 936 7.04 29.25 44.45
C THR A 936 8.13 29.87 43.57
N LYS A 937 8.52 29.23 42.47
CA LYS A 937 9.65 29.64 41.61
C LYS A 937 9.25 29.95 40.18
N ALA A 938 8.28 29.23 39.62
CA ALA A 938 7.82 29.47 38.27
C ALA A 938 7.03 30.79 38.15
N GLU A 939 7.07 31.41 36.97
CA GLU A 939 6.20 32.55 36.66
C GLU A 939 4.73 32.12 36.71
N SER A 940 3.85 32.99 37.20
CA SER A 940 2.46 32.62 37.51
C SER A 940 1.67 32.07 36.32
N ALA A 941 2.00 32.49 35.09
CA ALA A 941 1.32 32.00 33.88
C ALA A 941 1.64 30.51 33.57
N PHE A 942 2.71 29.93 34.13
CA PHE A 942 2.95 28.49 34.00
C PHE A 942 1.90 27.64 34.71
N LYS A 943 1.20 28.18 35.72
CA LYS A 943 0.07 27.47 36.35
C LYS A 943 -1.02 27.19 35.33
N ASP A 944 -1.31 28.18 34.49
CA ASP A 944 -2.31 28.03 33.44
C ASP A 944 -1.86 27.05 32.37
N ILE A 945 -0.57 27.07 32.01
CA ILE A 945 0.00 26.13 31.06
C ILE A 945 -0.07 24.70 31.61
N VAL A 946 0.40 24.43 32.83
CA VAL A 946 0.37 23.07 33.42
C VAL A 946 -1.06 22.57 33.60
N ALA A 947 -2.00 23.46 33.92
CA ALA A 947 -3.43 23.17 34.02
C ALA A 947 -4.10 22.87 32.67
N ASP A 948 -3.55 23.39 31.57
CA ASP A 948 -4.02 23.13 30.20
C ASP A 948 -3.66 21.72 29.71
N PHE A 949 -2.59 21.12 30.25
CA PHE A 949 -2.12 19.78 29.87
C PHE A 949 -2.69 18.66 30.73
N ASN A 950 -3.10 17.58 30.07
CA ASN A 950 -3.63 16.36 30.70
C ASN A 950 -2.53 15.39 31.14
N PHE A 951 -1.38 15.88 31.60
CA PHE A 951 -0.32 15.06 32.22
C PHE A 951 -0.50 14.96 33.72
N ASP A 952 -0.20 13.81 34.33
CA ASP A 952 -0.07 13.68 35.78
C ASP A 952 1.28 14.24 36.27
N THR A 953 1.57 14.09 37.57
CA THR A 953 2.84 14.58 38.15
C THR A 953 4.06 13.73 37.78
N LYS A 954 3.86 12.54 37.17
CA LYS A 954 4.94 11.71 36.61
C LYS A 954 5.21 12.06 35.14
N GLY A 955 4.29 12.76 34.50
CA GLY A 955 4.37 13.14 33.09
C GLY A 955 3.60 12.20 32.16
N ASP A 956 2.81 11.27 32.71
CA ASP A 956 1.97 10.38 31.93
C ASP A 956 0.64 11.06 31.61
N LEU A 957 0.03 10.77 30.46
CA LEU A 957 -1.34 11.21 30.19
C LEU A 957 -2.29 10.67 31.28
N THR A 958 -3.29 11.45 31.66
CA THR A 958 -4.27 11.04 32.67
C THR A 958 -5.68 11.51 32.36
N ARG A 959 -6.64 10.60 32.55
CA ARG A 959 -8.07 10.92 32.45
C ARG A 959 -8.57 11.75 33.64
N ALA A 960 -7.84 11.75 34.77
CA ALA A 960 -8.22 12.49 35.98
C ALA A 960 -8.27 14.01 35.81
N LYS A 961 -7.63 14.55 34.77
CA LYS A 961 -7.64 15.98 34.43
C LYS A 961 -8.73 16.36 33.42
N ILE A 962 -9.39 15.38 32.81
CA ILE A 962 -10.40 15.59 31.76
C ILE A 962 -11.79 15.62 32.42
N GLY A 963 -12.49 16.74 32.25
CA GLY A 963 -13.87 16.90 32.70
C GLY A 963 -14.85 16.84 31.53
N ALA A 964 -16.12 16.52 31.83
CA ALA A 964 -17.17 16.39 30.83
C ALA A 964 -17.39 17.67 30.02
N VAL A 965 -17.44 18.81 30.71
CA VAL A 965 -17.67 20.13 30.08
C VAL A 965 -16.48 21.05 30.31
N GLN A 966 -15.74 20.87 31.41
CA GLN A 966 -14.59 21.68 31.74
C GLN A 966 -13.50 20.83 32.41
N ASN A 967 -12.29 20.83 31.84
CA ASN A 967 -11.13 20.14 32.43
C ASN A 967 -10.80 20.71 33.80
N THR A 968 -10.25 19.88 34.69
CA THR A 968 -9.95 20.23 36.10
C THR A 968 -9.13 21.51 36.20
N GLY A 969 -8.12 21.67 35.35
CA GLY A 969 -7.29 22.87 35.31
C GLY A 969 -8.03 24.12 34.81
N ALA A 970 -8.97 23.97 33.87
CA ALA A 970 -9.81 25.08 33.42
C ALA A 970 -10.84 25.48 34.50
N GLU A 971 -11.38 24.51 35.23
CA GLU A 971 -12.26 24.74 36.38
C GLU A 971 -11.56 25.57 37.47
N ASP A 972 -10.34 25.16 37.85
CA ASP A 972 -9.53 25.85 38.85
C ASP A 972 -9.25 27.32 38.43
N ARG A 973 -8.96 27.55 37.15
CA ARG A 973 -8.78 28.91 36.61
C ARG A 973 -10.06 29.74 36.61
N THR A 974 -11.21 29.14 36.29
CA THR A 974 -12.50 29.83 36.38
C THR A 974 -12.78 30.24 37.82
N GLN A 975 -12.52 29.37 38.80
CA GLN A 975 -12.65 29.72 40.22
C GLN A 975 -11.69 30.85 40.63
N GLN A 976 -10.41 30.77 40.25
CA GLN A 976 -9.45 31.82 40.57
C GLN A 976 -9.82 33.16 39.91
N SER A 977 -10.28 33.14 38.67
CA SER A 977 -10.71 34.34 37.94
C SER A 977 -11.97 34.94 38.56
N TYR A 978 -12.88 34.12 39.08
CA TYR A 978 -14.03 34.57 39.86
C TYR A 978 -13.60 35.30 41.12
N LEU A 979 -12.63 34.76 41.88
CA LEU A 979 -12.08 35.44 43.06
C LEU A 979 -11.46 36.79 42.70
N GLN A 980 -10.70 36.83 41.60
CA GLN A 980 -10.03 38.05 41.14
C GLN A 980 -11.03 39.10 40.64
N GLN A 981 -12.03 38.70 39.85
CA GLN A 981 -13.12 39.60 39.44
C GLN A 981 -13.88 40.12 40.66
N THR A 982 -14.20 39.25 41.63
CA THR A 982 -14.92 39.64 42.84
C THR A 982 -14.11 40.67 43.64
N LEU A 983 -12.79 40.48 43.77
CA LEU A 983 -11.91 41.47 44.37
C LEU A 983 -11.95 42.79 43.61
N GLU A 984 -11.80 42.76 42.28
CA GLU A 984 -11.84 43.95 41.42
C GLU A 984 -13.15 44.72 41.59
N THR A 985 -14.30 44.03 41.56
CA THR A 985 -15.62 44.63 41.78
C THR A 985 -15.74 45.25 43.17
N GLN A 986 -15.37 44.54 44.23
CA GLN A 986 -15.40 45.06 45.61
C GLN A 986 -14.51 46.30 45.78
N GLN A 987 -13.35 46.33 45.13
CA GLN A 987 -12.50 47.52 45.14
C GLN A 987 -13.10 48.66 44.31
N GLY A 988 -13.77 48.35 43.20
CA GLY A 988 -14.46 49.34 42.35
C GLY A 988 -15.60 50.07 43.05
N GLU A 989 -16.34 49.39 43.92
CA GLU A 989 -17.36 49.99 44.79
C GLU A 989 -16.77 51.06 45.73
N THR A 990 -15.51 50.92 46.11
CA THR A 990 -14.81 51.88 46.98
C THR A 990 -14.05 52.94 46.17
N ASN A 991 -13.34 52.53 45.13
CA ASN A 991 -12.54 53.38 44.26
C ASN A 991 -12.39 52.73 42.88
N ASP A 992 -13.13 53.26 41.91
CA ASP A 992 -13.18 52.77 40.53
C ASP A 992 -11.79 52.75 39.83
N GLY A 993 -10.92 53.70 40.19
CA GLY A 993 -9.53 53.74 39.71
C GLY A 993 -8.70 52.53 40.14
N VAL A 994 -8.97 51.94 41.31
CA VAL A 994 -8.30 50.71 41.76
C VAL A 994 -8.76 49.51 40.93
N ARG A 995 -10.08 49.39 40.67
CA ARG A 995 -10.63 48.34 39.80
C ARG A 995 -10.00 48.42 38.41
N LEU A 996 -9.99 49.60 37.79
CA LEU A 996 -9.42 49.82 36.46
C LEU A 996 -7.93 49.44 36.40
N ALA A 997 -7.16 49.79 37.43
CA ALA A 997 -5.74 49.44 37.50
C ALA A 997 -5.51 47.93 37.64
N LEU A 998 -6.27 47.26 38.52
CA LEU A 998 -6.18 45.80 38.69
C LEU A 998 -6.62 45.06 37.43
N TYR A 999 -7.72 45.49 36.82
CA TYR A 999 -8.24 44.94 35.56
C TYR A 999 -7.22 45.08 34.43
N PHE A 1000 -6.64 46.28 34.25
CA PHE A 1000 -5.62 46.50 33.23
C PHE A 1000 -4.37 45.67 33.50
N THR A 1001 -3.89 45.58 34.75
CA THR A 1001 -2.77 44.70 35.11
C THR A 1001 -3.03 43.24 34.75
N ARG A 1002 -4.25 42.74 34.98
CA ARG A 1002 -4.64 41.38 34.63
C ARG A 1002 -4.70 41.15 33.12
N LYS A 1003 -5.24 42.11 32.36
CA LYS A 1003 -5.46 41.96 30.91
C LYS A 1003 -4.26 42.36 30.05
N ALA A 1004 -3.34 43.19 30.54
CA ALA A 1004 -2.22 43.72 29.77
C ALA A 1004 -1.36 42.67 29.02
N PRO A 1005 -1.00 41.51 29.62
CA PRO A 1005 -0.21 40.48 28.91
C PRO A 1005 -0.93 39.88 27.70
N GLY A 1006 -2.26 39.95 27.63
CA GLY A 1006 -3.06 39.47 26.51
C GLY A 1006 -3.20 40.49 25.36
N ILE A 1007 -2.77 41.74 25.56
CA ILE A 1007 -2.96 42.82 24.59
C ILE A 1007 -1.87 42.75 23.51
N THR A 1008 -2.22 42.20 22.35
CA THR A 1008 -1.35 42.09 21.16
C THR A 1008 -1.74 43.05 20.04
N SER A 1009 -2.82 43.82 20.22
CA SER A 1009 -3.34 44.75 19.24
C SER A 1009 -3.93 45.98 19.91
N LEU A 1010 -3.70 47.16 19.32
CA LEU A 1010 -4.28 48.42 19.82
C LEU A 1010 -5.80 48.44 19.65
N TYR A 1011 -6.35 47.68 18.70
CA TYR A 1011 -7.79 47.50 18.53
C TYR A 1011 -8.43 46.84 19.75
N SER A 1012 -7.70 45.98 20.47
CA SER A 1012 -8.19 45.34 21.71
C SER A 1012 -8.34 46.35 22.85
N ILE A 1013 -7.48 47.37 22.89
CA ILE A 1013 -7.63 48.50 23.84
C ILE A 1013 -8.87 49.33 23.48
N LEU A 1014 -9.12 49.59 22.19
CA LEU A 1014 -10.30 50.32 21.73
C LEU A 1014 -11.60 49.55 21.98
N GLY A 1015 -11.57 48.22 21.84
CA GLY A 1015 -12.72 47.35 22.04
C GLY A 1015 -13.14 47.17 23.50
N ASP A 1016 -12.25 47.48 24.46
CA ASP A 1016 -12.52 47.36 25.90
C ASP A 1016 -12.54 48.75 26.56
N LYS A 1017 -13.71 49.13 27.07
CA LYS A 1017 -13.92 50.45 27.68
C LYS A 1017 -13.00 50.70 28.88
N ALA A 1018 -12.73 49.70 29.70
CA ALA A 1018 -11.87 49.85 30.87
C ALA A 1018 -10.41 50.03 30.43
N LEU A 1019 -9.94 49.26 29.45
CA LEU A 1019 -8.59 49.41 28.90
C LEU A 1019 -8.41 50.78 28.23
N PHE A 1020 -9.38 51.20 27.42
CA PHE A 1020 -9.35 52.51 26.77
C PHE A 1020 -9.32 53.65 27.80
N GLN A 1021 -10.19 53.58 28.82
CA GLN A 1021 -10.25 54.58 29.88
C GLN A 1021 -8.91 54.72 30.60
N VAL A 1022 -8.27 53.61 30.97
CA VAL A 1022 -6.94 53.61 31.60
C VAL A 1022 -5.92 54.37 30.75
N ILE A 1023 -5.86 54.10 29.44
CA ILE A 1023 -4.91 54.79 28.55
C ILE A 1023 -5.24 56.28 28.44
N THR A 1024 -6.50 56.65 28.22
CA THR A 1024 -6.89 58.06 28.08
C THR A 1024 -6.63 58.87 29.35
N THR A 1025 -6.91 58.30 30.54
CA THR A 1025 -6.62 58.95 31.82
C THR A 1025 -5.12 59.07 32.07
N THR A 1026 -4.34 58.02 31.78
CA THR A 1026 -2.88 58.01 32.04
C THR A 1026 -2.13 59.09 31.26
N TYR A 1027 -2.58 59.37 30.04
CA TYR A 1027 -1.96 60.33 29.14
C TYR A 1027 -2.77 61.62 28.96
N SER A 1028 -3.81 61.84 29.77
CA SER A 1028 -4.70 63.01 29.71
C SER A 1028 -5.25 63.29 28.29
N LEU A 1029 -5.66 62.23 27.59
CA LEU A 1029 -6.18 62.34 26.23
C LEU A 1029 -7.65 62.86 26.24
N PRO A 1030 -8.05 63.74 25.30
CA PRO A 1030 -9.42 64.25 25.23
C PRO A 1030 -10.48 63.17 25.02
N THR A 1031 -11.63 63.30 25.69
CA THR A 1031 -12.76 62.35 25.60
C THR A 1031 -13.39 62.27 24.20
N GLY A 1032 -13.20 63.28 23.34
CA GLY A 1032 -13.71 63.30 21.97
C GLY A 1032 -13.01 62.34 20.98
N ILE A 1033 -11.93 61.67 21.40
CA ILE A 1033 -11.18 60.74 20.53
C ILE A 1033 -12.05 59.55 20.11
N SER A 1034 -13.01 59.11 20.93
CA SER A 1034 -13.87 57.97 20.63
C SER A 1034 -14.79 58.21 19.40
N GLY A 1035 -14.98 59.47 18.99
CA GLY A 1035 -15.74 59.83 17.79
C GLY A 1035 -14.91 59.89 16.50
N MET A 1036 -13.60 59.64 16.57
CA MET A 1036 -12.72 59.62 15.40
C MET A 1036 -12.86 58.30 14.63
N ASP A 1037 -12.45 58.31 13.36
CA ASP A 1037 -12.25 57.07 12.59
C ASP A 1037 -11.30 56.10 13.32
N VAL A 1038 -11.63 54.81 13.33
CA VAL A 1038 -10.94 53.79 14.16
C VAL A 1038 -9.44 53.72 13.82
N ASP A 1039 -9.07 53.81 12.55
CA ASP A 1039 -7.67 53.75 12.12
C ASP A 1039 -6.88 54.97 12.64
N LYS A 1040 -7.54 56.15 12.69
CA LYS A 1040 -6.95 57.35 13.28
C LYS A 1040 -6.82 57.24 14.80
N GLN A 1041 -7.76 56.59 15.49
CA GLN A 1041 -7.66 56.31 16.93
C GLN A 1041 -6.45 55.40 17.21
N VAL A 1042 -6.28 54.33 16.43
CA VAL A 1042 -5.12 53.43 16.52
C VAL A 1042 -3.81 54.18 16.26
N GLY A 1043 -3.76 55.00 15.20
CA GLY A 1043 -2.58 55.81 14.89
C GLY A 1043 -2.20 56.80 16.00
N LEU A 1044 -3.18 57.31 16.75
CA LEU A 1044 -2.95 58.15 17.93
C LEU A 1044 -2.45 57.31 19.12
N LEU A 1045 -3.10 56.19 19.44
CA LEU A 1045 -2.72 55.31 20.54
C LEU A 1045 -1.30 54.75 20.37
N LYS A 1046 -0.88 54.45 19.12
CA LYS A 1046 0.48 53.97 18.79
C LYS A 1046 1.59 54.93 19.26
N LYS A 1047 1.30 56.22 19.45
CA LYS A 1047 2.25 57.22 19.96
C LYS A 1047 2.49 57.13 21.48
N PHE A 1048 1.56 56.52 22.21
CA PHE A 1048 1.58 56.46 23.69
C PHE A 1048 1.71 55.03 24.22
N VAL A 1049 1.32 54.03 23.42
CA VAL A 1049 1.29 52.64 23.85
C VAL A 1049 2.16 51.81 22.92
N ASN A 1050 3.22 51.25 23.49
CA ASN A 1050 4.00 50.20 22.83
C ASN A 1050 3.49 48.84 23.29
N LEU A 1051 2.98 48.03 22.37
CA LEU A 1051 2.41 46.71 22.67
C LEU A 1051 3.42 45.77 23.33
N SER A 1052 4.70 45.86 22.96
CA SER A 1052 5.76 45.04 23.57
C SER A 1052 6.02 45.39 25.03
N ASP A 1053 5.76 46.64 25.45
CA ASP A 1053 5.91 47.05 26.85
C ASP A 1053 4.79 46.48 27.73
N LEU A 1054 3.62 46.20 27.17
CA LEU A 1054 2.48 45.60 27.88
C LEU A 1054 2.71 44.11 28.22
N GLN A 1055 3.72 43.50 27.60
CA GLN A 1055 4.15 42.12 27.88
C GLN A 1055 5.12 42.04 29.07
N ASP A 1056 5.66 43.17 29.52
CA ASP A 1056 6.57 43.23 30.67
C ASP A 1056 5.79 43.66 31.93
N PRO A 1057 5.59 42.76 32.91
CA PRO A 1057 4.79 43.06 34.09
C PRO A 1057 5.35 44.24 34.91
N LYS A 1058 6.67 44.50 34.85
CA LYS A 1058 7.26 45.65 35.56
C LYS A 1058 6.92 46.96 34.86
N LYS A 1059 6.86 46.97 33.53
CA LYS A 1059 6.43 48.15 32.76
C LYS A 1059 4.94 48.40 32.92
N VAL A 1060 4.12 47.34 32.94
CA VAL A 1060 2.69 47.43 33.25
C VAL A 1060 2.48 48.00 34.65
N ASP A 1061 3.18 47.51 35.67
CA ASP A 1061 3.07 48.03 37.03
C ASP A 1061 3.47 49.52 37.12
N LYS A 1062 4.54 49.93 36.42
CA LYS A 1062 4.93 51.33 36.33
C LYS A 1062 3.86 52.18 35.63
N LEU A 1063 3.24 51.66 34.56
CA LEU A 1063 2.14 52.31 33.87
C LEU A 1063 0.92 52.45 34.79
N MET A 1064 0.58 51.43 35.57
CA MET A 1064 -0.55 51.47 36.51
C MET A 1064 -0.32 52.40 37.71
N LYS A 1065 0.91 52.49 38.20
CA LYS A 1065 1.29 53.52 39.20
C LYS A 1065 1.11 54.94 38.65
N ARG A 1066 1.43 55.16 37.37
CA ARG A 1066 1.17 56.44 36.71
C ARG A 1066 -0.32 56.68 36.51
N PHE A 1067 -1.05 55.69 36.00
CA PHE A 1067 -2.50 55.75 35.82
C PHE A 1067 -3.21 56.15 37.11
N THR A 1068 -2.97 55.40 38.20
CA THR A 1068 -3.64 55.64 39.49
C THR A 1068 -3.32 57.02 40.07
N ALA A 1069 -2.09 57.52 39.90
CA ALA A 1069 -1.74 58.89 40.29
C ALA A 1069 -2.47 59.95 39.45
N MET A 1070 -2.58 59.76 38.13
CA MET A 1070 -3.32 60.65 37.23
C MET A 1070 -4.83 60.60 37.50
N TYR A 1071 -5.36 59.42 37.80
CA TYR A 1071 -6.74 59.21 38.17
C TYR A 1071 -7.07 59.95 39.47
N ASP A 1072 -6.21 59.85 40.50
CA ASP A 1072 -6.33 60.60 41.75
C ASP A 1072 -6.30 62.12 41.50
N LEU A 1073 -5.44 62.61 40.59
CA LEU A 1073 -5.40 64.03 40.22
C LEU A 1073 -6.67 64.53 39.52
N GLN A 1074 -7.27 63.72 38.66
CA GLN A 1074 -8.48 64.09 37.92
C GLN A 1074 -9.75 64.02 38.79
N ASN A 1075 -9.81 63.12 39.77
CA ASN A 1075 -11.03 62.80 40.50
C ASN A 1075 -11.06 63.32 41.96
N ASN A 1076 -9.99 63.97 42.46
CA ASN A 1076 -9.92 64.41 43.84
C ASN A 1076 -9.54 65.90 43.97
N SER A 1077 -10.48 66.74 44.42
CA SER A 1077 -10.33 68.20 44.55
C SER A 1077 -9.63 68.66 45.84
N ASN A 1078 -9.28 67.74 46.75
CA ASN A 1078 -8.61 68.06 48.02
C ASN A 1078 -7.32 67.24 48.20
N SER A 1079 -6.19 67.94 48.17
CA SER A 1079 -4.84 67.53 48.60
C SER A 1079 -4.33 66.17 48.09
N SER A 1080 -3.77 66.15 46.89
CA SER A 1080 -2.96 65.02 46.39
C SER A 1080 -1.54 65.08 46.99
N PRO A 1081 -1.06 64.02 47.68
CA PRO A 1081 0.35 63.90 48.11
C PRO A 1081 1.34 63.91 46.92
N ALA A 1082 0.88 63.52 45.72
CA ALA A 1082 1.68 63.56 44.51
C ALA A 1082 2.01 65.00 44.08
N LEU A 1083 1.12 65.96 44.37
CA LEU A 1083 1.37 67.38 44.11
C LEU A 1083 2.49 67.91 45.02
N MET A 1084 2.58 67.45 46.27
CA MET A 1084 3.64 67.87 47.22
C MET A 1084 5.03 67.33 46.86
N ILE A 1085 5.10 66.15 46.25
CA ILE A 1085 6.37 65.54 45.83
C ILE A 1085 6.88 66.18 44.53
N LEU A 1086 5.99 66.51 43.59
CA LEU A 1086 6.38 67.16 42.33
C LEU A 1086 6.84 68.61 42.50
N THR A 1087 6.40 69.30 43.56
CA THR A 1087 6.75 70.71 43.82
C THR A 1087 8.00 70.92 44.69
N ASN A 1088 8.56 69.88 45.33
CA ASN A 1088 9.68 70.00 46.28
C ASN A 1088 10.99 69.29 45.86
N GLY A 1089 11.11 68.85 44.59
CA GLY A 1089 12.29 68.14 44.08
C GLY A 1089 13.27 68.98 43.25
N GLY A 1090 13.41 70.28 43.55
CA GLY A 1090 14.27 71.19 42.79
C GLY A 1090 15.09 72.14 43.66
N THR A 1091 16.12 71.60 44.34
CA THR A 1091 17.45 72.21 44.55
C THR A 1091 18.46 71.11 44.80
#